data_AF-A0A7W3ULC5-F1
#
_entry.id   AF-A0A7W3ULC5-F1
#
_cell.length_a   1.000
_cell.length_b   1.000
_cell.length_c   1.000
_cell.angle_alpha   90.00
_cell.angle_beta   90.00
_cell.angle_gamma   90.00
#
_symmetry.space_group_name_H-M   'P 1'
#
loop_
_entity.id
_entity.type
_entity.pdbx_description
1 polymer ?
#
loop_
_entity_poly.entity_id
_entity_poly.type
_entity_poly.pdbx_seq_one_letter_code
_entity_poly.pdbx_strand_id
1 'polypeptide(L)'
;AKKAYDKAVSDGQKVLDDNNASQADVDKAAKAIEDAKGNLNGIANLHHGQAVAKSNLNDDAEKAKQTIDAQPDLTPEQKQAAKDDVDKAAKTANDAIDKATTTDDVDKATNDGLTNIDKAAAKAAVQNALNAKTAEIKDASSLTNDERTNLEQKAQKFADDAFAAIDAAKDVPTVDASRDEGIANINGVEVPTASPAKNAANHAIDDALKAKIDEINKADNLTEPEKDALKKEANDRADKAKDNIAKATTDADVTKATTDGVNDIADVKVPSLEDAKKNAIDIINDTLKQKNVEIDGATNLTDPEKDALKKEAKDAADDAISKINDAKTNDAVKEERDTGVQNIENVTIPSLDDAKSDAAKVIDQVLAEKTVEINKADHLSDGEKNALIKKATDFANDAKDKINKATTNDAVKNAETKGVQDILGVKVPGLNDHKKNAIDALDAAKKDKNTEIDNASHLNAAEKDALKKQVEDEYTKAVANVNNAKTDDAVDAARDTGVQAILGIKIPGLKDAQQNATDAVNQVRNVKKEAIDNAKNLTDSQKDTLKKQVDDIADDAINNINNAKTDDEAKDAETTGIDNILNLVIPSLDDAKSDAKQAVTDALNAKTAEINGATYLTNDKKQALLDEANKDAETAYKNIDAATTNHAADDAAKDGVQTILNIKVPSLASVQQDAIDAINEELANKKAQINAANISDTTKDALIKEATDAANKAIAAVKTAATASEISSLADDGITTIKNINPALQTAKDNAIKAIDDALNAKKAEIDAANLTSAEENELTNQAQTAADTAKEEINAANTEEAVADAQSRGVAAIEAIEVPTASQDQTDDNTSATDTTENNSSEGKQEVSQNSNTQGNHQKVTKSVANTHNGQKTTNANKQATLPQTGNEANRGMSLAGLAVAGLVGLVGLAAKFGKKNF
;
A
#
# COMPACT_ATOMS: atom_id res chain seq x y z
N ALA A 1 -69.41 120.73 -136.91
CA ALA A 1 -69.85 122.12 -137.14
C ALA A 1 -69.39 122.74 -138.47
N LYS A 2 -68.09 123.01 -138.75
CA LYS A 2 -67.67 123.94 -139.84
C LYS A 2 -68.46 123.85 -141.16
N LYS A 3 -68.57 122.67 -141.80
CA LYS A 3 -69.36 122.50 -143.05
C LYS A 3 -70.82 122.97 -142.96
N ALA A 4 -71.44 122.89 -141.78
CA ALA A 4 -72.80 123.38 -141.54
C ALA A 4 -72.86 124.90 -141.33
N TYR A 5 -71.83 125.49 -140.72
CA TYR A 5 -71.68 126.96 -140.65
C TYR A 5 -71.39 127.54 -142.04
N ASP A 6 -70.43 126.96 -142.78
CA ASP A 6 -70.12 127.30 -144.17
C ASP A 6 -71.38 127.20 -145.06
N LYS A 7 -72.21 126.16 -144.85
CA LYS A 7 -73.50 126.00 -145.54
C LYS A 7 -74.53 127.03 -145.10
N ALA A 8 -74.66 127.34 -143.81
CA ALA A 8 -75.59 128.35 -143.32
C ALA A 8 -75.24 129.74 -143.86
N VAL A 9 -73.95 130.09 -143.91
CA VAL A 9 -73.45 131.32 -144.53
C VAL A 9 -73.72 131.32 -146.03
N SER A 10 -73.45 130.20 -146.74
CA SER A 10 -73.72 130.07 -148.18
C SER A 10 -75.21 130.11 -148.54
N ASP A 11 -76.09 129.56 -147.70
CA ASP A 11 -77.54 129.63 -147.89
C ASP A 11 -78.07 131.03 -147.54
N GLY A 12 -77.52 131.68 -146.51
CA GLY A 12 -77.84 133.08 -146.20
C GLY A 12 -77.38 134.07 -147.27
N GLN A 13 -76.26 133.80 -147.96
CA GLN A 13 -75.85 134.58 -149.12
C GLN A 13 -76.89 134.51 -150.24
N LYS A 14 -77.47 133.33 -150.52
CA LYS A 14 -78.54 133.20 -151.54
C LYS A 14 -79.79 134.01 -151.19
N VAL A 15 -80.08 134.21 -149.91
CA VAL A 15 -81.19 135.07 -149.44
C VAL A 15 -80.85 136.55 -149.60
N LEU A 16 -79.58 136.94 -149.46
CA LEU A 16 -79.12 138.30 -149.78
C LEU A 16 -79.08 138.58 -151.30
N ASP A 17 -78.86 137.55 -152.12
CA ASP A 17 -78.75 137.66 -153.58
C ASP A 17 -80.14 137.70 -154.28
N ASP A 18 -81.23 137.32 -153.60
CA ASP A 18 -82.60 137.37 -154.14
C ASP A 18 -83.26 138.73 -153.89
N ASN A 19 -83.42 139.51 -154.96
CA ASN A 19 -84.04 140.84 -154.94
C ASN A 19 -85.52 140.85 -154.48
N ASN A 20 -86.17 139.69 -154.34
CA ASN A 20 -87.53 139.54 -153.82
C ASN A 20 -87.58 138.93 -152.40
N ALA A 21 -86.44 138.65 -151.74
CA ALA A 21 -86.40 138.02 -150.43
C ALA A 21 -87.15 138.83 -149.36
N SER A 22 -87.84 138.14 -148.44
CA SER A 22 -88.52 138.80 -147.32
C SER A 22 -87.59 138.97 -146.12
N GLN A 23 -87.89 139.94 -145.25
CA GLN A 23 -87.16 140.12 -143.98
C GLN A 23 -87.18 138.82 -143.14
N ALA A 24 -88.27 138.04 -143.18
CA ALA A 24 -88.37 136.79 -142.44
C ALA A 24 -87.40 135.70 -142.97
N ASP A 25 -87.06 135.73 -144.26
CA ASP A 25 -86.04 134.84 -144.84
C ASP A 25 -84.64 135.27 -144.40
N VAL A 26 -84.36 136.59 -144.37
CA VAL A 26 -83.10 137.16 -143.87
C VAL A 26 -82.90 136.85 -142.39
N ASP A 27 -83.93 137.06 -141.55
CA ASP A 27 -83.89 136.76 -140.12
C ASP A 27 -83.66 135.26 -139.85
N LYS A 28 -84.29 134.40 -140.64
CA LYS A 28 -84.12 132.94 -140.58
C LYS A 28 -82.72 132.50 -141.02
N ALA A 29 -82.16 133.14 -142.05
CA ALA A 29 -80.78 132.92 -142.47
C ALA A 29 -79.77 133.38 -141.40
N ALA A 30 -79.93 134.60 -140.88
CA ALA A 30 -79.09 135.14 -139.81
C ALA A 30 -79.14 134.26 -138.56
N LYS A 31 -80.34 133.79 -138.16
CA LYS A 31 -80.49 132.84 -137.06
C LYS A 31 -79.82 131.49 -137.36
N ALA A 32 -79.96 130.93 -138.56
CA ALA A 32 -79.28 129.70 -138.93
C ALA A 32 -77.74 129.84 -138.91
N ILE A 33 -77.21 131.01 -139.27
CA ILE A 33 -75.78 131.34 -139.19
C ILE A 33 -75.33 131.44 -137.73
N GLU A 34 -76.05 132.16 -136.86
CA GLU A 34 -75.69 132.28 -135.44
C GLU A 34 -75.88 130.96 -134.66
N ASP A 35 -76.94 130.20 -134.93
CA ASP A 35 -77.12 128.86 -134.35
C ASP A 35 -75.97 127.92 -134.79
N ALA A 36 -75.55 127.98 -136.06
CA ALA A 36 -74.39 127.21 -136.54
C ALA A 36 -73.04 127.72 -135.99
N LYS A 37 -72.94 129.02 -135.67
CA LYS A 37 -71.76 129.66 -135.04
C LYS A 37 -71.64 129.30 -133.57
N GLY A 38 -72.75 129.29 -132.82
CA GLY A 38 -72.82 128.77 -131.45
C GLY A 38 -72.41 127.30 -131.39
N ASN A 39 -72.94 126.47 -132.29
CA ASN A 39 -72.55 125.06 -132.42
C ASN A 39 -71.08 124.87 -132.87
N LEU A 40 -70.48 125.84 -133.57
CA LEU A 40 -69.05 125.82 -133.89
C LEU A 40 -68.19 126.12 -132.66
N ASN A 41 -68.61 127.10 -131.85
CA ASN A 41 -67.90 127.54 -130.65
C ASN A 41 -68.01 126.53 -129.50
N GLY A 42 -69.17 125.91 -129.29
CA GLY A 42 -69.37 124.88 -128.26
C GLY A 42 -68.47 123.66 -128.46
N ILE A 43 -68.32 123.18 -129.71
CA ILE A 43 -67.42 122.07 -130.05
C ILE A 43 -65.95 122.47 -129.85
N ALA A 44 -65.57 123.73 -130.14
CA ALA A 44 -64.21 124.22 -129.89
C ALA A 44 -63.88 124.23 -128.38
N ASN A 45 -64.81 124.69 -127.54
CA ASN A 45 -64.67 124.66 -126.08
C ASN A 45 -64.59 123.22 -125.54
N LEU A 46 -65.42 122.29 -126.05
CA LEU A 46 -65.37 120.88 -125.67
C LEU A 46 -64.01 120.27 -126.01
N HIS A 47 -63.52 120.43 -127.24
CA HIS A 47 -62.21 119.92 -127.66
C HIS A 47 -61.06 120.53 -126.84
N HIS A 48 -61.15 121.81 -126.45
CA HIS A 48 -60.16 122.44 -125.59
C HIS A 48 -60.20 121.90 -124.16
N GLY A 49 -61.39 121.76 -123.58
CA GLY A 49 -61.59 121.14 -122.26
C GLY A 49 -61.07 119.70 -122.21
N GLN A 50 -61.38 118.89 -123.22
CA GLN A 50 -60.82 117.54 -123.39
C GLN A 50 -59.28 117.56 -123.44
N ALA A 51 -58.67 118.47 -124.20
CA ALA A 51 -57.21 118.55 -124.29
C ALA A 51 -56.53 118.95 -122.97
N VAL A 52 -57.11 119.91 -122.23
CA VAL A 52 -56.59 120.35 -120.92
C VAL A 52 -56.78 119.26 -119.86
N ALA A 53 -57.98 118.66 -119.80
CA ALA A 53 -58.29 117.57 -118.86
C ALA A 53 -57.33 116.39 -119.01
N LYS A 54 -57.03 115.96 -120.24
CA LYS A 54 -56.04 114.91 -120.50
C LYS A 54 -54.63 115.30 -120.08
N SER A 55 -54.21 116.56 -120.28
CA SER A 55 -52.88 117.00 -119.86
C SER A 55 -52.74 116.87 -118.35
N ASN A 56 -53.65 117.51 -117.59
CA ASN A 56 -53.63 117.49 -116.14
C ASN A 56 -53.71 116.07 -115.58
N LEU A 57 -54.59 115.22 -116.15
CA LEU A 57 -54.73 113.82 -115.75
C LEU A 57 -53.45 113.00 -115.97
N ASN A 58 -52.70 113.28 -117.04
CA ASN A 58 -51.41 112.62 -117.30
C ASN A 58 -50.31 113.15 -116.38
N ASP A 59 -50.32 114.45 -116.05
CA ASP A 59 -49.38 115.07 -115.10
C ASP A 59 -49.59 114.53 -113.68
N ASP A 60 -50.85 114.38 -113.23
CA ASP A 60 -51.19 113.74 -111.95
C ASP A 60 -50.93 112.23 -111.95
N ALA A 61 -51.11 111.53 -113.07
CA ALA A 61 -50.69 110.13 -113.20
C ALA A 61 -49.17 109.96 -113.05
N GLU A 62 -48.37 110.83 -113.67
CA GLU A 62 -46.91 110.78 -113.56
C GLU A 62 -46.43 111.12 -112.13
N LYS A 63 -47.08 112.09 -111.48
CA LYS A 63 -46.89 112.42 -110.05
C LYS A 63 -47.26 111.26 -109.12
N ALA A 64 -48.31 110.51 -109.43
CA ALA A 64 -48.66 109.28 -108.70
C ALA A 64 -47.57 108.20 -108.87
N LYS A 65 -47.02 107.99 -110.07
CA LYS A 65 -45.89 107.08 -110.30
C LYS A 65 -44.63 107.49 -109.53
N GLN A 66 -44.32 108.79 -109.46
CA GLN A 66 -43.20 109.30 -108.66
C GLN A 66 -43.43 109.08 -107.16
N THR A 67 -44.67 109.19 -106.69
CA THR A 67 -45.06 108.89 -105.29
C THR A 67 -44.91 107.40 -104.98
N ILE A 68 -45.19 106.52 -105.94
CA ILE A 68 -44.96 105.06 -105.86
C ILE A 68 -43.45 104.73 -105.86
N ASP A 69 -42.64 105.40 -106.68
CA ASP A 69 -41.19 105.22 -106.70
C ASP A 69 -40.53 105.60 -105.37
N ALA A 70 -41.05 106.63 -104.69
CA ALA A 70 -40.54 107.11 -103.41
C ALA A 70 -40.80 106.16 -102.21
N GLN A 71 -41.69 105.17 -102.36
CA GLN A 71 -41.99 104.18 -101.31
C GLN A 71 -40.77 103.28 -101.05
N PRO A 72 -40.14 103.25 -99.86
CA PRO A 72 -38.86 102.56 -99.67
C PRO A 72 -38.96 101.04 -99.56
N ASP A 73 -40.09 100.53 -99.06
CA ASP A 73 -40.27 99.11 -98.69
C ASP A 73 -40.95 98.28 -99.80
N LEU A 74 -41.53 98.93 -100.82
CA LEU A 74 -42.07 98.24 -102.01
C LEU A 74 -40.96 97.62 -102.87
N THR A 75 -41.14 96.35 -103.26
CA THR A 75 -40.24 95.70 -104.22
C THR A 75 -40.35 96.35 -105.62
N PRO A 76 -39.34 96.20 -106.51
CA PRO A 76 -39.41 96.70 -107.89
C PRO A 76 -40.65 96.22 -108.65
N GLU A 77 -41.08 94.98 -108.40
CA GLU A 77 -42.25 94.35 -109.01
C GLU A 77 -43.56 94.96 -108.48
N GLN A 78 -43.65 95.22 -107.17
CA GLN A 78 -44.81 95.91 -106.57
C GLN A 78 -44.91 97.36 -107.05
N LYS A 79 -43.77 98.07 -107.16
CA LYS A 79 -43.72 99.42 -107.74
C LYS A 79 -44.19 99.41 -109.19
N GLN A 80 -43.73 98.48 -110.01
CA GLN A 80 -44.16 98.40 -111.40
C GLN A 80 -45.65 98.08 -111.52
N ALA A 81 -46.16 97.10 -110.77
CA ALA A 81 -47.59 96.76 -110.79
C ALA A 81 -48.49 97.94 -110.40
N ALA A 82 -48.11 98.71 -109.37
CA ALA A 82 -48.85 99.91 -108.97
C ALA A 82 -48.78 101.04 -110.03
N LYS A 83 -47.65 101.20 -110.73
CA LYS A 83 -47.54 102.14 -111.87
C LYS A 83 -48.38 101.68 -113.06
N ASP A 84 -48.43 100.38 -113.35
CA ASP A 84 -49.23 99.82 -114.43
C ASP A 84 -50.74 100.04 -114.17
N ASP A 85 -51.18 99.93 -112.90
CA ASP A 85 -52.55 100.28 -112.52
C ASP A 85 -52.82 101.80 -112.59
N VAL A 86 -51.84 102.67 -112.29
CA VAL A 86 -51.94 104.12 -112.55
C VAL A 86 -52.07 104.41 -114.05
N ASP A 87 -51.23 103.82 -114.91
CA ASP A 87 -51.31 104.00 -116.36
C ASP A 87 -52.64 103.48 -116.94
N LYS A 88 -53.15 102.37 -116.40
CA LYS A 88 -54.46 101.80 -116.74
C LYS A 88 -55.63 102.68 -116.30
N ALA A 89 -55.56 103.29 -115.11
CA ALA A 89 -56.55 104.27 -114.64
C ALA A 89 -56.53 105.54 -115.51
N ALA A 90 -55.35 106.12 -115.72
CA ALA A 90 -55.14 107.28 -116.57
C ALA A 90 -55.61 107.02 -118.01
N LYS A 91 -55.27 105.88 -118.61
CA LYS A 91 -55.75 105.50 -119.95
C LYS A 91 -57.27 105.35 -119.99
N THR A 92 -57.88 104.72 -118.98
CA THR A 92 -59.34 104.53 -118.93
C THR A 92 -60.09 105.86 -118.86
N ALA A 93 -59.58 106.83 -118.09
CA ALA A 93 -60.14 108.17 -118.02
C ALA A 93 -59.84 109.02 -119.27
N ASN A 94 -58.64 108.94 -119.86
CA ASN A 94 -58.35 109.52 -121.18
C ASN A 94 -59.33 108.99 -122.26
N ASP A 95 -59.55 107.67 -122.31
CA ASP A 95 -60.50 107.01 -123.20
C ASP A 95 -61.96 107.47 -122.94
N ALA A 96 -62.30 107.88 -121.72
CA ALA A 96 -63.62 108.40 -121.35
C ALA A 96 -63.77 109.88 -121.73
N ILE A 97 -62.75 110.70 -121.47
CA ILE A 97 -62.66 112.10 -121.91
C ILE A 97 -62.78 112.20 -123.44
N ASP A 98 -62.19 111.28 -124.21
CA ASP A 98 -62.39 111.21 -125.68
C ASP A 98 -63.85 110.95 -126.11
N LYS A 99 -64.63 110.27 -125.29
CA LYS A 99 -66.05 109.95 -125.56
C LYS A 99 -67.02 111.00 -125.02
N ALA A 100 -66.53 111.96 -124.23
CA ALA A 100 -67.33 113.02 -123.63
C ALA A 100 -68.06 113.86 -124.69
N THR A 101 -69.33 114.16 -124.45
CA THR A 101 -70.18 114.96 -125.37
C THR A 101 -70.50 116.35 -124.84
N THR A 102 -70.25 116.57 -123.55
CA THR A 102 -70.44 117.81 -122.80
C THR A 102 -69.21 118.10 -121.94
N THR A 103 -69.11 119.32 -121.40
CA THR A 103 -68.09 119.66 -120.40
C THR A 103 -68.24 118.83 -119.12
N ASP A 104 -69.48 118.60 -118.71
CA ASP A 104 -69.84 117.87 -117.50
C ASP A 104 -69.43 116.38 -117.60
N ASP A 105 -69.51 115.80 -118.80
CA ASP A 105 -68.94 114.47 -119.11
C ASP A 105 -67.40 114.46 -118.94
N VAL A 106 -66.70 115.53 -119.37
CA VAL A 106 -65.24 115.66 -119.22
C VAL A 106 -64.87 115.81 -117.75
N ASP A 107 -65.54 116.70 -117.02
CA ASP A 107 -65.28 116.93 -115.60
C ASP A 107 -65.56 115.65 -114.79
N LYS A 108 -66.64 114.92 -115.09
CA LYS A 108 -66.90 113.63 -114.45
C LYS A 108 -65.82 112.59 -114.78
N ALA A 109 -65.46 112.43 -116.06
CA ALA A 109 -64.42 111.48 -116.47
C ALA A 109 -63.04 111.82 -115.87
N THR A 110 -62.75 113.12 -115.66
CA THR A 110 -61.53 113.60 -115.01
C THR A 110 -61.55 113.28 -113.51
N ASN A 111 -62.64 113.59 -112.80
CA ASN A 111 -62.76 113.29 -111.37
C ASN A 111 -62.80 111.78 -111.07
N ASP A 112 -63.50 110.99 -111.90
CA ASP A 112 -63.43 109.52 -111.86
C ASP A 112 -61.98 109.05 -112.12
N GLY A 113 -61.27 109.69 -113.05
CA GLY A 113 -59.88 109.36 -113.40
C GLY A 113 -58.89 109.62 -112.27
N LEU A 114 -58.89 110.83 -111.72
CA LEU A 114 -58.09 111.23 -110.56
C LEU A 114 -58.34 110.28 -109.38
N THR A 115 -59.60 110.03 -109.04
CA THR A 115 -59.98 109.09 -107.98
C THR A 115 -59.40 107.68 -108.20
N ASN A 116 -59.37 107.18 -109.43
CA ASN A 116 -58.79 105.85 -109.72
C ASN A 116 -57.25 105.84 -109.79
N ILE A 117 -56.61 106.95 -110.17
CA ILE A 117 -55.16 107.14 -110.07
C ILE A 117 -54.73 107.16 -108.60
N ASP A 118 -55.42 107.96 -107.78
CA ASP A 118 -55.14 108.06 -106.35
C ASP A 118 -55.42 106.75 -105.61
N LYS A 119 -56.41 105.94 -106.03
CA LYS A 119 -56.59 104.56 -105.52
C LYS A 119 -55.35 103.70 -105.72
N ALA A 120 -54.73 103.74 -106.90
CA ALA A 120 -53.53 102.95 -107.18
C ALA A 120 -52.33 103.41 -106.33
N ALA A 121 -52.14 104.73 -106.18
CA ALA A 121 -51.12 105.30 -105.29
C ALA A 121 -51.39 105.00 -103.80
N ALA A 122 -52.64 105.06 -103.36
CA ALA A 122 -53.05 104.75 -101.99
C ALA A 122 -52.83 103.28 -101.63
N LYS A 123 -53.16 102.35 -102.53
CA LYS A 123 -52.83 100.92 -102.36
C LYS A 123 -51.32 100.70 -102.28
N ALA A 124 -50.52 101.39 -103.09
CA ALA A 124 -49.08 101.30 -103.01
C ALA A 124 -48.53 101.77 -101.63
N ALA A 125 -49.06 102.85 -101.07
CA ALA A 125 -48.70 103.33 -99.73
C ALA A 125 -49.13 102.36 -98.61
N VAL A 126 -50.33 101.76 -98.68
CA VAL A 126 -50.76 100.71 -97.74
C VAL A 126 -49.87 99.46 -97.85
N GLN A 127 -49.53 99.04 -99.07
CA GLN A 127 -48.61 97.91 -99.30
C GLN A 127 -47.20 98.21 -98.78
N ASN A 128 -46.73 99.46 -98.85
CA ASN A 128 -45.46 99.87 -98.26
C ASN A 128 -45.48 99.72 -96.73
N ALA A 129 -46.52 100.24 -96.07
CA ALA A 129 -46.68 100.09 -94.62
C ALA A 129 -46.76 98.62 -94.19
N LEU A 130 -47.49 97.79 -94.94
CA LEU A 130 -47.52 96.33 -94.72
C LEU A 130 -46.12 95.72 -94.82
N ASN A 131 -45.37 96.00 -95.89
CA ASN A 131 -44.01 95.47 -96.08
C ASN A 131 -43.08 95.88 -94.92
N ALA A 132 -43.09 97.16 -94.54
CA ALA A 132 -42.30 97.69 -93.43
C ALA A 132 -42.65 96.97 -92.11
N LYS A 133 -43.94 96.79 -91.83
CA LYS A 133 -44.39 96.12 -90.61
C LYS A 133 -44.07 94.64 -90.60
N THR A 134 -44.16 93.98 -91.75
CA THR A 134 -43.72 92.59 -91.93
C THR A 134 -42.21 92.44 -91.72
N ALA A 135 -41.39 93.44 -92.06
CA ALA A 135 -39.96 93.45 -91.75
C ALA A 135 -39.72 93.59 -90.23
N GLU A 136 -40.39 94.54 -89.56
CA GLU A 136 -40.34 94.72 -88.10
C GLU A 136 -40.68 93.42 -87.33
N ILE A 137 -41.72 92.71 -87.79
CA ILE A 137 -42.14 91.42 -87.21
C ILE A 137 -41.09 90.32 -87.46
N LYS A 138 -40.44 90.28 -88.63
CA LYS A 138 -39.40 89.28 -88.94
C LYS A 138 -38.12 89.48 -88.14
N ASP A 139 -37.73 90.75 -87.94
CA ASP A 139 -36.54 91.11 -87.16
C ASP A 139 -36.72 90.91 -85.64
N ALA A 140 -37.97 90.71 -85.17
CA ALA A 140 -38.30 90.33 -83.79
C ALA A 140 -37.90 88.87 -83.47
N SER A 141 -36.60 88.60 -83.52
CA SER A 141 -35.94 87.30 -83.32
C SER A 141 -36.12 86.67 -81.92
N SER A 142 -36.54 87.46 -80.92
CA SER A 142 -36.88 86.99 -79.58
C SER A 142 -38.23 86.25 -79.49
N LEU A 143 -39.09 86.44 -80.49
CA LEU A 143 -40.37 85.74 -80.64
C LEU A 143 -40.18 84.32 -81.21
N THR A 144 -41.20 83.48 -81.09
CA THR A 144 -41.30 82.22 -81.84
C THR A 144 -41.75 82.47 -83.29
N ASN A 145 -41.62 81.46 -84.14
CA ASN A 145 -42.14 81.48 -85.51
C ASN A 145 -43.66 81.61 -85.53
N ASP A 146 -44.34 81.01 -84.55
CA ASP A 146 -45.80 81.05 -84.44
C ASP A 146 -46.29 82.42 -83.98
N GLU A 147 -45.64 83.01 -82.96
CA GLU A 147 -45.86 84.40 -82.53
C GLU A 147 -45.66 85.40 -83.69
N ARG A 148 -44.58 85.28 -84.47
CA ARG A 148 -44.36 86.11 -85.67
C ARG A 148 -45.44 85.89 -86.74
N THR A 149 -45.76 84.63 -87.06
CA THR A 149 -46.77 84.30 -88.08
C THR A 149 -48.14 84.88 -87.74
N ASN A 150 -48.55 84.84 -86.47
CA ASN A 150 -49.80 85.43 -86.00
C ASN A 150 -49.81 86.97 -86.13
N LEU A 151 -48.68 87.64 -85.89
CA LEU A 151 -48.54 89.08 -86.10
C LEU A 151 -48.54 89.46 -87.60
N GLU A 152 -47.86 88.69 -88.45
CA GLU A 152 -47.87 88.89 -89.91
C GLU A 152 -49.29 88.77 -90.47
N GLN A 153 -50.06 87.76 -90.07
CA GLN A 153 -51.46 87.59 -90.48
C GLN A 153 -52.33 88.75 -90.01
N LYS A 154 -52.10 89.28 -88.81
CA LYS A 154 -52.83 90.46 -88.28
C LYS A 154 -52.52 91.73 -89.09
N ALA A 155 -51.25 91.95 -89.45
CA ALA A 155 -50.84 93.07 -90.30
C ALA A 155 -51.40 92.96 -91.73
N GLN A 156 -51.33 91.78 -92.34
CA GLN A 156 -51.91 91.49 -93.65
C GLN A 156 -53.42 91.78 -93.66
N LYS A 157 -54.15 91.33 -92.63
CA LYS A 157 -55.60 91.56 -92.56
C LYS A 157 -55.96 93.06 -92.53
N PHE A 158 -55.19 93.90 -91.82
CA PHE A 158 -55.41 95.35 -91.84
C PHE A 158 -55.11 95.98 -93.20
N ALA A 159 -54.13 95.46 -93.96
CA ALA A 159 -53.90 95.87 -95.34
C ALA A 159 -55.05 95.44 -96.27
N ASP A 160 -55.55 94.21 -96.14
CA ASP A 160 -56.67 93.68 -96.94
C ASP A 160 -57.96 94.48 -96.69
N ASP A 161 -58.25 94.79 -95.42
CA ASP A 161 -59.38 95.66 -95.02
C ASP A 161 -59.24 97.06 -95.65
N ALA A 162 -58.03 97.64 -95.63
CA ALA A 162 -57.75 98.95 -96.20
C ALA A 162 -57.81 98.97 -97.74
N PHE A 163 -57.33 97.93 -98.42
CA PHE A 163 -57.46 97.79 -99.88
C PHE A 163 -58.94 97.76 -100.30
N ALA A 164 -59.78 97.04 -99.56
CA ALA A 164 -61.22 96.99 -99.80
C ALA A 164 -61.91 98.36 -99.57
N ALA A 165 -61.50 99.11 -98.53
CA ALA A 165 -61.98 100.46 -98.29
C ALA A 165 -61.59 101.43 -99.42
N ILE A 166 -60.32 101.39 -99.85
CA ILE A 166 -59.81 102.18 -100.98
C ILE A 166 -60.57 101.85 -102.27
N ASP A 167 -60.86 100.57 -102.56
CA ASP A 167 -61.66 100.19 -103.73
C ASP A 167 -63.10 100.74 -103.66
N ALA A 168 -63.71 100.77 -102.47
CA ALA A 168 -65.07 101.27 -102.26
C ALA A 168 -65.22 102.80 -102.33
N ALA A 169 -64.12 103.55 -102.19
CA ALA A 169 -64.11 105.01 -102.23
C ALA A 169 -64.63 105.60 -103.57
N LYS A 170 -65.23 106.80 -103.52
CA LYS A 170 -65.89 107.45 -104.68
C LYS A 170 -65.29 108.80 -105.07
N ASP A 171 -64.41 109.33 -104.25
CA ASP A 171 -63.71 110.60 -104.41
C ASP A 171 -62.34 110.51 -103.71
N VAL A 172 -61.44 111.43 -104.07
CA VAL A 172 -60.06 111.47 -103.55
C VAL A 172 -60.01 111.61 -102.02
N PRO A 173 -60.80 112.48 -101.33
CA PRO A 173 -60.77 112.56 -99.87
C PRO A 173 -61.15 111.24 -99.17
N THR A 174 -62.06 110.45 -99.73
CA THR A 174 -62.39 109.12 -99.19
C THR A 174 -61.26 108.11 -99.42
N VAL A 175 -60.51 108.22 -100.53
CA VAL A 175 -59.30 107.42 -100.79
C VAL A 175 -58.19 107.77 -99.79
N ASP A 176 -57.93 109.06 -99.57
CA ASP A 176 -56.96 109.56 -98.58
C ASP A 176 -57.27 109.02 -97.17
N ALA A 177 -58.52 109.18 -96.71
CA ALA A 177 -58.92 108.70 -95.40
C ALA A 177 -58.78 107.19 -95.23
N SER A 178 -59.16 106.41 -96.25
CA SER A 178 -59.04 104.94 -96.24
C SER A 178 -57.58 104.47 -96.21
N ARG A 179 -56.68 105.18 -96.91
CA ARG A 179 -55.23 104.94 -96.86
C ARG A 179 -54.70 105.21 -95.45
N ASP A 180 -55.00 106.37 -94.88
CA ASP A 180 -54.40 106.82 -93.64
C ASP A 180 -54.88 106.01 -92.43
N GLU A 181 -56.16 105.60 -92.41
CA GLU A 181 -56.68 104.64 -91.42
C GLU A 181 -56.04 103.24 -91.59
N GLY A 182 -55.87 102.77 -92.83
CA GLY A 182 -55.19 101.50 -93.11
C GLY A 182 -53.75 101.46 -92.61
N ILE A 183 -52.97 102.50 -92.92
CA ILE A 183 -51.58 102.65 -92.47
C ILE A 183 -51.51 102.77 -90.95
N ALA A 184 -52.43 103.51 -90.32
CA ALA A 184 -52.50 103.61 -88.86
C ALA A 184 -52.77 102.25 -88.18
N ASN A 185 -53.70 101.45 -88.72
CA ASN A 185 -54.02 100.13 -88.19
C ASN A 185 -52.86 99.12 -88.36
N ILE A 186 -52.16 99.14 -89.51
CA ILE A 186 -50.96 98.33 -89.73
C ILE A 186 -49.85 98.71 -88.74
N ASN A 187 -49.53 100.00 -88.63
CA ASN A 187 -48.50 100.49 -87.72
C ASN A 187 -48.84 100.21 -86.24
N GLY A 188 -50.14 100.21 -85.91
CA GLY A 188 -50.69 99.86 -84.59
C GLY A 188 -50.66 98.37 -84.23
N VAL A 189 -50.10 97.49 -85.07
CA VAL A 189 -49.78 96.11 -84.67
C VAL A 189 -48.60 96.15 -83.68
N GLU A 190 -48.87 95.98 -82.40
CA GLU A 190 -47.82 95.83 -81.38
C GLU A 190 -46.95 94.59 -81.64
N VAL A 191 -45.63 94.78 -81.70
CA VAL A 191 -44.64 93.69 -81.83
C VAL A 191 -43.92 93.54 -80.48
N PRO A 192 -44.15 92.46 -79.71
CA PRO A 192 -43.55 92.31 -78.38
C PRO A 192 -42.03 92.11 -78.48
N THR A 193 -41.28 92.74 -77.58
CA THR A 193 -39.81 92.63 -77.54
C THR A 193 -39.30 91.29 -76.98
N ALA A 194 -40.18 90.47 -76.39
CA ALA A 194 -39.89 89.14 -75.87
C ALA A 194 -41.11 88.22 -76.00
N SER A 195 -40.88 86.94 -76.28
CA SER A 195 -41.92 85.90 -76.40
C SER A 195 -42.71 85.71 -75.09
N PRO A 196 -44.05 85.91 -75.08
CA PRO A 196 -44.89 85.52 -73.96
C PRO A 196 -44.82 84.01 -73.66
N ALA A 197 -44.70 83.16 -74.68
CA ALA A 197 -44.60 81.70 -74.49
C ALA A 197 -43.32 81.32 -73.72
N LYS A 198 -42.15 81.85 -74.10
CA LYS A 198 -40.88 81.59 -73.40
C LYS A 198 -40.87 82.13 -71.96
N ASN A 199 -41.53 83.27 -71.72
CA ASN A 199 -41.64 83.83 -70.37
C ASN A 199 -42.48 82.94 -69.44
N ALA A 200 -43.63 82.44 -69.93
CA ALA A 200 -44.46 81.50 -69.16
C ALA A 200 -43.74 80.16 -68.91
N ALA A 201 -43.02 79.65 -69.91
CA ALA A 201 -42.20 78.44 -69.81
C ALA A 201 -41.10 78.56 -68.75
N ASN A 202 -40.34 79.66 -68.75
CA ASN A 202 -39.29 79.90 -67.75
C ASN A 202 -39.87 79.98 -66.33
N HIS A 203 -41.03 80.63 -66.15
CA HIS A 203 -41.69 80.70 -64.84
C HIS A 203 -42.12 79.31 -64.32
N ALA A 204 -42.61 78.42 -65.19
CA ALA A 204 -42.95 77.05 -64.82
C ALA A 204 -41.71 76.22 -64.40
N ILE A 205 -40.55 76.48 -65.00
CA ILE A 205 -39.27 75.89 -64.58
C ILE A 205 -38.83 76.44 -63.21
N ASP A 206 -38.99 77.74 -62.96
CA ASP A 206 -38.70 78.35 -61.65
C ASP A 206 -39.60 77.81 -60.53
N ASP A 207 -40.89 77.60 -60.81
CA ASP A 207 -41.83 77.00 -59.85
C ASP A 207 -41.51 75.52 -59.58
N ALA A 208 -41.15 74.74 -60.61
CA ALA A 208 -40.75 73.34 -60.46
C ALA A 208 -39.43 73.20 -59.68
N LEU A 209 -38.43 74.03 -59.99
CA LEU A 209 -37.19 74.14 -59.24
C LEU A 209 -37.49 74.49 -57.77
N LYS A 210 -38.29 75.52 -57.52
CA LYS A 210 -38.66 75.92 -56.16
C LYS A 210 -39.33 74.79 -55.39
N ALA A 211 -40.29 74.09 -56.00
CA ALA A 211 -40.97 72.96 -55.36
C ALA A 211 -39.97 71.86 -54.97
N LYS A 212 -38.98 71.57 -55.81
CA LYS A 212 -37.96 70.55 -55.56
C LYS A 212 -36.93 70.98 -54.50
N ILE A 213 -36.52 72.25 -54.49
CA ILE A 213 -35.68 72.82 -53.43
C ILE A 213 -36.43 72.79 -52.09
N ASP A 214 -37.73 73.08 -52.07
CA ASP A 214 -38.57 72.99 -50.87
C ASP A 214 -38.84 71.53 -50.43
N GLU A 215 -38.71 70.53 -51.31
CA GLU A 215 -38.70 69.09 -50.97
C GLU A 215 -37.38 68.71 -50.29
N ILE A 216 -36.24 69.06 -50.91
CA ILE A 216 -34.89 68.79 -50.40
C ILE A 216 -34.66 69.45 -49.02
N ASN A 217 -35.13 70.70 -48.84
CA ASN A 217 -34.99 71.40 -47.56
C ASN A 217 -35.74 70.68 -46.41
N LYS A 218 -36.92 70.10 -46.69
CA LYS A 218 -37.77 69.36 -45.73
C LYS A 218 -37.30 67.92 -45.48
N ALA A 219 -36.27 67.45 -46.18
CA ALA A 219 -35.70 66.12 -45.93
C ALA A 219 -34.86 66.16 -44.63
N ASP A 220 -35.53 66.06 -43.48
CA ASP A 220 -34.91 66.12 -42.14
C ASP A 220 -33.88 65.01 -41.88
N ASN A 221 -33.86 63.97 -42.72
CA ASN A 221 -32.89 62.88 -42.69
C ASN A 221 -31.56 63.17 -43.42
N LEU A 222 -31.49 64.24 -44.22
CA LEU A 222 -30.30 64.65 -44.96
C LEU A 222 -29.51 65.72 -44.20
N THR A 223 -28.18 65.60 -44.28
CA THR A 223 -27.25 66.64 -43.85
C THR A 223 -27.21 67.82 -44.84
N GLU A 224 -26.77 69.00 -44.40
CA GLU A 224 -26.68 70.15 -45.33
C GLU A 224 -25.76 69.92 -46.54
N PRO A 225 -24.62 69.21 -46.45
CA PRO A 225 -23.84 68.84 -47.65
C PRO A 225 -24.60 67.96 -48.66
N GLU A 226 -25.39 66.97 -48.19
CA GLU A 226 -26.27 66.17 -49.07
C GLU A 226 -27.36 67.05 -49.70
N LYS A 227 -27.99 67.91 -48.89
CA LYS A 227 -29.00 68.86 -49.37
C LYS A 227 -28.41 69.82 -50.40
N ASP A 228 -27.22 70.37 -50.18
CA ASP A 228 -26.55 71.29 -51.11
C ASP A 228 -26.15 70.61 -52.43
N ALA A 229 -25.74 69.34 -52.40
CA ALA A 229 -25.50 68.56 -53.60
C ALA A 229 -26.79 68.39 -54.44
N LEU A 230 -27.90 67.98 -53.81
CA LEU A 230 -29.20 67.84 -54.49
C LEU A 230 -29.78 69.18 -54.95
N LYS A 231 -29.61 70.25 -54.15
CA LYS A 231 -29.98 71.63 -54.54
C LYS A 231 -29.24 72.01 -55.81
N LYS A 232 -27.93 71.75 -55.90
CA LYS A 232 -27.14 72.02 -57.11
C LYS A 232 -27.62 71.19 -58.29
N GLU A 233 -27.87 69.89 -58.10
CA GLU A 233 -28.34 68.99 -59.17
C GLU A 233 -29.71 69.41 -59.75
N ALA A 234 -30.58 69.99 -58.92
CA ALA A 234 -31.85 70.57 -59.35
C ALA A 234 -31.66 71.89 -60.12
N ASN A 235 -30.77 72.78 -59.67
CA ASN A 235 -30.44 74.03 -60.37
C ASN A 235 -29.80 73.75 -61.74
N ASP A 236 -28.82 72.84 -61.81
CA ASP A 236 -28.15 72.44 -63.06
C ASP A 236 -29.15 71.95 -64.13
N ARG A 237 -30.21 71.23 -63.70
CA ARG A 237 -31.30 70.79 -64.59
C ARG A 237 -32.24 71.94 -64.99
N ALA A 238 -32.57 72.83 -64.07
CA ALA A 238 -33.42 73.99 -64.34
C ALA A 238 -32.76 74.99 -65.32
N ASP A 239 -31.46 75.25 -65.16
CA ASP A 239 -30.70 76.09 -66.09
C ASP A 239 -30.66 75.44 -67.48
N LYS A 240 -30.35 74.14 -67.57
CA LYS A 240 -30.42 73.36 -68.83
C LYS A 240 -31.82 73.45 -69.49
N ALA A 241 -32.90 73.45 -68.73
CA ALA A 241 -34.26 73.60 -69.25
C ALA A 241 -34.52 75.00 -69.81
N LYS A 242 -34.15 76.07 -69.08
CA LYS A 242 -34.21 77.46 -69.56
C LYS A 242 -33.37 77.67 -70.82
N ASP A 243 -32.20 77.04 -70.87
CA ASP A 243 -31.29 77.06 -72.03
C ASP A 243 -31.93 76.42 -73.28
N ASN A 244 -32.78 75.40 -73.09
CA ASN A 244 -33.57 74.79 -74.17
C ASN A 244 -34.77 75.64 -74.58
N ILE A 245 -35.47 76.25 -73.61
CA ILE A 245 -36.58 77.21 -73.85
C ILE A 245 -36.08 78.44 -74.63
N ALA A 246 -34.88 78.93 -74.33
CA ALA A 246 -34.25 80.03 -75.07
C ALA A 246 -34.01 79.67 -76.54
N LYS A 247 -33.51 78.45 -76.81
CA LYS A 247 -33.19 77.92 -78.15
C LYS A 247 -34.42 77.49 -78.97
N ALA A 248 -35.55 77.23 -78.32
CA ALA A 248 -36.80 76.84 -78.97
C ALA A 248 -37.26 77.86 -80.02
N THR A 249 -37.78 77.38 -81.16
CA THR A 249 -38.17 78.25 -82.30
C THR A 249 -39.67 78.30 -82.57
N THR A 250 -40.42 77.33 -82.06
CA THR A 250 -41.89 77.25 -82.10
C THR A 250 -42.48 77.19 -80.70
N ASP A 251 -43.76 77.51 -80.55
CA ASP A 251 -44.48 77.37 -79.28
C ASP A 251 -44.56 75.90 -78.84
N ALA A 252 -44.53 74.96 -79.80
CA ALA A 252 -44.44 73.53 -79.56
C ALA A 252 -43.07 73.12 -78.99
N ASP A 253 -41.96 73.66 -79.53
CA ASP A 253 -40.61 73.45 -78.97
C ASP A 253 -40.53 73.99 -77.54
N VAL A 254 -41.08 75.19 -77.28
CA VAL A 254 -41.13 75.81 -75.95
C VAL A 254 -41.92 74.92 -74.97
N THR A 255 -43.09 74.44 -75.39
CA THR A 255 -43.94 73.54 -74.59
C THR A 255 -43.21 72.22 -74.26
N LYS A 256 -42.52 71.65 -75.25
CA LYS A 256 -41.72 70.42 -75.05
C LYS A 256 -40.55 70.67 -74.09
N ALA A 257 -39.76 71.72 -74.30
CA ALA A 257 -38.63 72.06 -73.44
C ALA A 257 -39.05 72.34 -71.99
N THR A 258 -40.23 72.93 -71.79
CA THR A 258 -40.86 73.09 -70.47
C THR A 258 -41.19 71.74 -69.84
N THR A 259 -41.88 70.86 -70.59
CA THR A 259 -42.32 69.55 -70.07
C THR A 259 -41.14 68.64 -69.75
N ASP A 260 -40.16 68.55 -70.66
CA ASP A 260 -38.92 67.82 -70.45
C ASP A 260 -38.19 68.36 -69.19
N GLY A 261 -38.09 69.68 -69.05
CA GLY A 261 -37.40 70.34 -67.94
C GLY A 261 -38.05 70.15 -66.58
N VAL A 262 -39.39 70.23 -66.50
CA VAL A 262 -40.14 69.95 -65.26
C VAL A 262 -39.95 68.49 -64.83
N ASN A 263 -39.96 67.55 -65.77
CA ASN A 263 -39.72 66.13 -65.48
C ASN A 263 -38.27 65.88 -65.04
N ASP A 264 -37.28 66.44 -65.76
CA ASP A 264 -35.86 66.39 -65.41
C ASP A 264 -35.65 66.83 -63.93
N ILE A 265 -36.26 67.96 -63.52
CA ILE A 265 -36.18 68.47 -62.13
C ILE A 265 -36.87 67.54 -61.13
N ALA A 266 -38.04 66.99 -61.47
CA ALA A 266 -38.76 66.06 -60.59
C ALA A 266 -37.95 64.78 -60.29
N ASP A 267 -37.19 64.29 -61.28
CA ASP A 267 -36.33 63.11 -61.21
C ASP A 267 -35.06 63.28 -60.35
N VAL A 268 -34.79 64.46 -59.77
CA VAL A 268 -33.77 64.64 -58.73
C VAL A 268 -34.15 63.77 -57.51
N LYS A 269 -33.50 62.62 -57.33
CA LYS A 269 -33.92 61.65 -56.30
C LYS A 269 -33.43 62.03 -54.91
N VAL A 270 -34.35 62.49 -54.06
CA VAL A 270 -34.12 62.70 -52.63
C VAL A 270 -34.09 61.35 -51.89
N PRO A 271 -32.98 60.95 -51.22
CA PRO A 271 -32.91 59.68 -50.50
C PRO A 271 -33.78 59.65 -49.25
N SER A 272 -34.60 58.60 -49.08
CA SER A 272 -35.44 58.44 -47.87
C SER A 272 -34.68 57.75 -46.74
N LEU A 273 -35.05 58.08 -45.49
CA LEU A 273 -34.48 57.46 -44.30
C LEU A 273 -34.77 55.95 -44.24
N GLU A 274 -35.96 55.51 -44.69
CA GLU A 274 -36.33 54.08 -44.66
C GLU A 274 -35.60 53.26 -45.72
N ASP A 275 -35.33 53.82 -46.91
CA ASP A 275 -34.43 53.17 -47.88
C ASP A 275 -33.02 53.00 -47.28
N ALA A 276 -32.51 54.02 -46.58
CA ALA A 276 -31.22 53.95 -45.90
C ALA A 276 -31.22 52.87 -44.80
N LYS A 277 -32.22 52.88 -43.90
CA LYS A 277 -32.37 51.90 -42.82
C LYS A 277 -32.49 50.48 -43.35
N LYS A 278 -33.34 50.25 -44.36
CA LYS A 278 -33.53 48.92 -44.93
C LYS A 278 -32.23 48.36 -45.52
N ASN A 279 -31.52 49.14 -46.33
CA ASN A 279 -30.24 48.72 -46.91
C ASN A 279 -29.17 48.47 -45.82
N ALA A 280 -29.18 49.25 -44.73
CA ALA A 280 -28.28 49.05 -43.60
C ALA A 280 -28.60 47.75 -42.82
N ILE A 281 -29.88 47.47 -42.56
CA ILE A 281 -30.36 46.25 -41.90
C ILE A 281 -30.09 45.01 -42.78
N ASP A 282 -30.28 45.11 -44.10
CA ASP A 282 -29.95 44.02 -45.04
C ASP A 282 -28.45 43.64 -44.93
N ILE A 283 -27.56 44.64 -44.91
CA ILE A 283 -26.11 44.43 -44.76
C ILE A 283 -25.77 43.78 -43.41
N ILE A 284 -26.31 44.27 -42.29
CA ILE A 284 -26.08 43.66 -40.96
C ILE A 284 -26.52 42.18 -40.93
N ASN A 285 -27.65 41.86 -41.56
CA ASN A 285 -28.13 40.48 -41.67
C ASN A 285 -27.22 39.61 -42.56
N ASP A 286 -26.61 40.15 -43.61
CA ASP A 286 -25.67 39.40 -44.46
C ASP A 286 -24.29 39.22 -43.80
N THR A 287 -23.78 40.21 -43.06
CA THR A 287 -22.59 40.05 -42.21
C THR A 287 -22.83 38.98 -41.13
N LEU A 288 -23.99 38.99 -40.47
CA LEU A 288 -24.36 37.94 -39.50
C LEU A 288 -24.40 36.55 -40.16
N LYS A 289 -24.93 36.41 -41.38
CA LYS A 289 -24.91 35.13 -42.12
C LYS A 289 -23.48 34.67 -42.41
N GLN A 290 -22.60 35.56 -42.86
CA GLN A 290 -21.19 35.23 -43.09
C GLN A 290 -20.50 34.80 -41.79
N LYS A 291 -20.69 35.55 -40.70
CA LYS A 291 -20.11 35.22 -39.40
C LYS A 291 -20.59 33.87 -38.86
N ASN A 292 -21.88 33.57 -39.01
CA ASN A 292 -22.43 32.26 -38.65
C ASN A 292 -21.81 31.13 -39.50
N VAL A 293 -21.48 31.36 -40.78
CA VAL A 293 -20.77 30.39 -41.63
C VAL A 293 -19.32 30.19 -41.19
N GLU A 294 -18.61 31.23 -40.73
CA GLU A 294 -17.28 31.07 -40.10
C GLU A 294 -17.36 30.18 -38.84
N ILE A 295 -18.32 30.47 -37.96
CA ILE A 295 -18.53 29.74 -36.71
C ILE A 295 -18.95 28.27 -36.97
N ASP A 296 -19.84 28.03 -37.94
CA ASP A 296 -20.20 26.67 -38.36
C ASP A 296 -19.00 25.92 -38.96
N GLY A 297 -18.15 26.62 -39.72
CA GLY A 297 -16.91 26.09 -40.29
C GLY A 297 -15.81 25.77 -39.28
N ALA A 298 -15.88 26.28 -38.04
CA ALA A 298 -14.91 26.01 -36.99
C ALA A 298 -14.98 24.54 -36.52
N THR A 299 -14.10 23.69 -37.04
CA THR A 299 -14.11 22.24 -36.75
C THR A 299 -13.59 21.89 -35.34
N ASN A 300 -12.99 22.86 -34.64
CA ASN A 300 -12.48 22.70 -33.29
C ASN A 300 -13.48 23.06 -32.18
N LEU A 301 -14.64 23.64 -32.53
CA LEU A 301 -15.69 23.99 -31.59
C LEU A 301 -16.78 22.92 -31.54
N THR A 302 -17.31 22.65 -30.35
CA THR A 302 -18.53 21.84 -30.17
C THR A 302 -19.79 22.67 -30.43
N ASP A 303 -20.92 22.00 -30.71
CA ASP A 303 -22.17 22.70 -31.06
C ASP A 303 -22.62 23.74 -30.00
N PRO A 304 -22.48 23.51 -28.67
CA PRO A 304 -22.77 24.54 -27.66
C PRO A 304 -21.81 25.75 -27.71
N GLU A 305 -20.53 25.57 -28.03
CA GLU A 305 -19.59 26.68 -28.23
C GLU A 305 -19.98 27.50 -29.46
N LYS A 306 -20.40 26.84 -30.55
CA LYS A 306 -20.89 27.49 -31.76
C LYS A 306 -22.17 28.26 -31.53
N ASP A 307 -23.15 27.67 -30.84
CA ASP A 307 -24.41 28.34 -30.54
C ASP A 307 -24.21 29.56 -29.60
N ALA A 308 -23.22 29.52 -28.70
CA ALA A 308 -22.83 30.69 -27.90
C ALA A 308 -22.28 31.84 -28.77
N LEU A 309 -21.32 31.56 -29.67
CA LEU A 309 -20.75 32.57 -30.57
C LEU A 309 -21.77 33.09 -31.59
N LYS A 310 -22.65 32.23 -32.13
CA LYS A 310 -23.77 32.63 -32.99
C LYS A 310 -24.74 33.54 -32.24
N LYS A 311 -24.96 33.29 -30.94
CA LYS A 311 -25.76 34.17 -30.09
C LYS A 311 -25.07 35.51 -29.89
N GLU A 312 -23.77 35.55 -29.60
CA GLU A 312 -23.01 36.80 -29.44
C GLU A 312 -23.03 37.65 -30.73
N ALA A 313 -22.77 37.03 -31.89
CA ALA A 313 -22.89 37.66 -33.19
C ALA A 313 -24.31 38.16 -33.48
N LYS A 314 -25.34 37.39 -33.08
CA LYS A 314 -26.74 37.82 -33.20
C LYS A 314 -27.09 38.97 -32.25
N ASP A 315 -26.62 38.95 -31.01
CA ASP A 315 -26.87 40.02 -30.04
C ASP A 315 -26.26 41.35 -30.55
N ALA A 316 -25.05 41.30 -31.10
CA ALA A 316 -24.40 42.44 -31.76
C ALA A 316 -25.18 42.93 -33.00
N ALA A 317 -25.71 42.02 -33.82
CA ALA A 317 -26.54 42.37 -34.96
C ALA A 317 -27.90 42.96 -34.56
N ASP A 318 -28.55 42.43 -33.53
CA ASP A 318 -29.83 42.94 -33.02
C ASP A 318 -29.67 44.34 -32.38
N ASP A 319 -28.58 44.59 -31.66
CA ASP A 319 -28.20 45.91 -31.13
C ASP A 319 -27.98 46.93 -32.26
N ALA A 320 -27.20 46.56 -33.28
CA ALA A 320 -26.99 47.40 -34.46
C ALA A 320 -28.30 47.69 -35.22
N ILE A 321 -29.15 46.67 -35.42
CA ILE A 321 -30.48 46.84 -36.03
C ILE A 321 -31.36 47.76 -35.18
N SER A 322 -31.32 47.68 -33.85
CA SER A 322 -32.06 48.61 -32.99
C SER A 322 -31.60 50.05 -33.20
N LYS A 323 -30.29 50.30 -33.17
CA LYS A 323 -29.73 51.65 -33.34
C LYS A 323 -29.96 52.22 -34.73
N ILE A 324 -29.88 51.39 -35.77
CA ILE A 324 -30.27 51.77 -37.15
C ILE A 324 -31.75 52.17 -37.19
N ASN A 325 -32.65 51.46 -36.48
CA ASN A 325 -34.06 51.83 -36.41
C ASN A 325 -34.30 53.14 -35.63
N ASP A 326 -33.55 53.40 -34.56
CA ASP A 326 -33.62 54.64 -33.78
C ASP A 326 -32.96 55.86 -34.47
N ALA A 327 -32.05 55.62 -35.42
CA ALA A 327 -31.34 56.66 -36.16
C ALA A 327 -32.28 57.57 -36.97
N LYS A 328 -31.92 58.85 -37.05
CA LYS A 328 -32.77 59.94 -37.59
C LYS A 328 -32.26 60.55 -38.89
N THR A 329 -30.99 60.31 -39.24
CA THR A 329 -30.34 60.80 -40.45
C THR A 329 -29.64 59.66 -41.18
N ASN A 330 -29.41 59.84 -42.49
CA ASN A 330 -28.72 58.85 -43.32
C ASN A 330 -27.29 58.57 -42.81
N ASP A 331 -26.59 59.60 -42.35
CA ASP A 331 -25.25 59.48 -41.76
C ASP A 331 -25.24 58.67 -40.46
N ALA A 332 -26.22 58.89 -39.56
CA ALA A 332 -26.33 58.08 -38.34
C ALA A 332 -26.66 56.61 -38.66
N VAL A 333 -27.53 56.36 -39.65
CA VAL A 333 -27.78 55.01 -40.17
C VAL A 333 -26.50 54.36 -40.74
N LYS A 334 -25.63 55.14 -41.39
CA LYS A 334 -24.33 54.67 -41.86
C LYS A 334 -23.38 54.36 -40.71
N GLU A 335 -23.25 55.24 -39.73
CA GLU A 335 -22.33 55.08 -38.59
C GLU A 335 -22.69 53.84 -37.73
N GLU A 336 -23.97 53.64 -37.43
CA GLU A 336 -24.44 52.47 -36.68
C GLU A 336 -24.32 51.17 -37.49
N ARG A 337 -24.46 51.22 -38.82
CA ARG A 337 -24.21 50.08 -39.71
C ARG A 337 -22.73 49.72 -39.77
N ASP A 338 -21.85 50.70 -39.94
CA ASP A 338 -20.40 50.47 -40.01
C ASP A 338 -19.88 49.93 -38.67
N THR A 339 -20.38 50.46 -37.55
CA THR A 339 -20.10 49.98 -36.18
C THR A 339 -20.66 48.58 -35.93
N GLY A 340 -21.89 48.31 -36.36
CA GLY A 340 -22.54 47.00 -36.23
C GLY A 340 -21.81 45.90 -37.00
N VAL A 341 -21.34 46.18 -38.21
CA VAL A 341 -20.50 45.26 -39.00
C VAL A 341 -19.23 44.92 -38.22
N GLN A 342 -18.50 45.92 -37.71
CA GLN A 342 -17.30 45.67 -36.90
C GLN A 342 -17.59 44.84 -35.64
N ASN A 343 -18.69 45.11 -34.94
CA ASN A 343 -19.04 44.35 -33.72
C ASN A 343 -19.32 42.87 -34.02
N ILE A 344 -19.93 42.55 -35.16
CA ILE A 344 -20.16 41.17 -35.61
C ILE A 344 -18.85 40.51 -36.05
N GLU A 345 -18.02 41.21 -36.83
CA GLU A 345 -16.71 40.73 -37.27
C GLU A 345 -15.77 40.42 -36.10
N ASN A 346 -15.80 41.26 -35.05
CA ASN A 346 -15.01 41.15 -33.82
C ASN A 346 -15.39 39.97 -32.91
N VAL A 347 -16.47 39.23 -33.18
CA VAL A 347 -16.77 37.99 -32.44
C VAL A 347 -15.69 36.95 -32.76
N THR A 348 -14.78 36.76 -31.81
CA THR A 348 -13.58 35.93 -31.99
C THR A 348 -13.89 34.45 -31.84
N ILE A 349 -13.53 33.66 -32.86
CA ILE A 349 -13.60 32.20 -32.84
C ILE A 349 -12.36 31.65 -32.10
N PRO A 350 -12.50 30.95 -30.96
CA PRO A 350 -11.36 30.50 -30.18
C PRO A 350 -10.50 29.47 -30.94
N SER A 351 -9.21 29.75 -31.02
CA SER A 351 -8.19 28.96 -31.74
C SER A 351 -7.81 27.68 -31.00
N LEU A 352 -7.78 26.56 -31.73
CA LEU A 352 -7.34 25.26 -31.21
C LEU A 352 -5.87 25.26 -30.80
N ASP A 353 -5.01 25.97 -31.53
CA ASP A 353 -3.57 25.98 -31.27
C ASP A 353 -3.23 26.87 -30.07
N ASP A 354 -3.98 27.95 -29.84
CA ASP A 354 -3.87 28.76 -28.62
C ASP A 354 -4.38 27.98 -27.40
N ALA A 355 -5.51 27.28 -27.52
CA ALA A 355 -6.00 26.38 -26.48
C ALA A 355 -4.97 25.29 -26.11
N LYS A 356 -4.32 24.68 -27.12
CA LYS A 356 -3.22 23.71 -26.90
C LYS A 356 -2.01 24.34 -26.22
N SER A 357 -1.62 25.54 -26.66
CA SER A 357 -0.51 26.32 -26.11
C SER A 357 -0.72 26.62 -24.62
N ASP A 358 -1.90 27.10 -24.24
CA ASP A 358 -2.22 27.44 -22.85
C ASP A 358 -2.41 26.20 -21.97
N ALA A 359 -3.09 25.15 -22.46
CA ALA A 359 -3.18 23.88 -21.75
C ALA A 359 -1.80 23.25 -21.49
N ALA A 360 -0.86 23.35 -22.44
CA ALA A 360 0.51 22.88 -22.25
C ALA A 360 1.27 23.68 -21.17
N LYS A 361 1.08 25.00 -21.10
CA LYS A 361 1.65 25.86 -20.05
C LYS A 361 1.11 25.50 -18.66
N VAL A 362 -0.19 25.23 -18.54
CA VAL A 362 -0.81 24.77 -17.28
C VAL A 362 -0.20 23.45 -16.82
N ILE A 363 0.01 22.49 -17.73
CA ILE A 363 0.67 21.22 -17.43
C ILE A 363 2.13 21.41 -16.99
N ASP A 364 2.89 22.31 -17.64
CA ASP A 364 4.27 22.64 -17.21
C ASP A 364 4.31 23.31 -15.83
N GLN A 365 3.40 24.24 -15.55
CA GLN A 365 3.33 24.88 -14.24
C GLN A 365 3.01 23.87 -13.13
N VAL A 366 2.00 23.02 -13.32
CA VAL A 366 1.63 22.00 -12.33
C VAL A 366 2.74 20.95 -12.15
N LEU A 367 3.46 20.59 -13.21
CA LEU A 367 4.66 19.75 -13.10
C LEU A 367 5.77 20.43 -12.28
N ALA A 368 6.02 21.72 -12.50
CA ALA A 368 7.03 22.48 -11.78
C ALA A 368 6.67 22.62 -10.28
N GLU A 369 5.42 22.96 -9.97
CA GLU A 369 4.91 23.04 -8.60
C GLU A 369 5.00 21.67 -7.89
N LYS A 370 4.60 20.59 -8.55
CA LYS A 370 4.73 19.22 -8.00
C LYS A 370 6.18 18.77 -7.83
N THR A 371 7.07 19.22 -8.72
CA THR A 371 8.52 18.99 -8.59
C THR A 371 9.11 19.74 -7.40
N VAL A 372 8.63 20.94 -7.08
CA VAL A 372 9.00 21.67 -5.85
C VAL A 372 8.46 20.96 -4.60
N GLU A 373 7.21 20.46 -4.62
CA GLU A 373 6.63 19.64 -3.54
C GLU A 373 7.50 18.41 -3.23
N ILE A 374 7.87 17.63 -4.25
CA ILE A 374 8.70 16.43 -4.10
C ILE A 374 10.12 16.77 -3.62
N ASN A 375 10.76 17.81 -4.15
CA ASN A 375 12.12 18.17 -3.72
C ASN A 375 12.18 18.62 -2.26
N LYS A 376 11.11 19.28 -1.77
CA LYS A 376 10.91 19.74 -0.38
C LYS A 376 10.53 18.60 0.59
N ALA A 377 10.37 17.37 0.13
CA ALA A 377 10.26 16.21 1.01
C ALA A 377 11.66 15.88 1.56
N ASP A 378 12.09 16.60 2.60
CA ASP A 378 13.44 16.53 3.18
C ASP A 378 13.83 15.13 3.70
N HIS A 379 12.85 14.23 3.88
CA HIS A 379 13.05 12.85 4.35
C HIS A 379 13.33 11.83 3.24
N LEU A 380 12.92 12.09 1.99
CA LEU A 380 13.13 11.18 0.85
C LEU A 380 14.57 11.24 0.34
N SER A 381 15.10 10.09 -0.10
CA SER A 381 16.37 10.02 -0.83
C SER A 381 16.28 10.68 -2.21
N ASP A 382 17.43 11.06 -2.78
CA ASP A 382 17.49 11.57 -4.16
C ASP A 382 16.97 10.54 -5.18
N GLY A 383 17.11 9.24 -4.90
CA GLY A 383 16.58 8.18 -5.77
C GLY A 383 15.06 8.19 -5.85
N GLU A 384 14.39 8.32 -4.70
CA GLU A 384 12.92 8.39 -4.61
C GLU A 384 12.37 9.70 -5.17
N LYS A 385 13.03 10.83 -4.89
CA LYS A 385 12.70 12.13 -5.49
C LYS A 385 12.73 12.05 -7.01
N ASN A 386 13.81 11.50 -7.58
CA ASN A 386 13.92 11.30 -9.02
C ASN A 386 12.84 10.34 -9.57
N ALA A 387 12.48 9.27 -8.85
CA ALA A 387 11.42 8.36 -9.27
C ALA A 387 10.03 9.03 -9.28
N LEU A 388 9.70 9.83 -8.26
CA LEU A 388 8.44 10.58 -8.18
C LEU A 388 8.38 11.71 -9.22
N ILE A 389 9.48 12.46 -9.40
CA ILE A 389 9.58 13.52 -10.42
C ILE A 389 9.44 12.90 -11.82
N LYS A 390 10.08 11.76 -12.09
CA LYS A 390 9.90 11.03 -13.35
C LYS A 390 8.43 10.64 -13.55
N LYS A 391 7.75 10.09 -12.54
CA LYS A 391 6.34 9.71 -12.64
C LYS A 391 5.43 10.92 -12.92
N ALA A 392 5.68 12.05 -12.28
CA ALA A 392 4.97 13.31 -12.58
C ALA A 392 5.25 13.79 -14.02
N THR A 393 6.50 13.68 -14.47
CA THR A 393 6.94 14.05 -15.83
C THR A 393 6.31 13.13 -16.90
N ASP A 394 6.21 11.84 -16.62
CA ASP A 394 5.56 10.86 -17.50
C ASP A 394 4.07 11.20 -17.69
N PHE A 395 3.36 11.56 -16.63
CA PHE A 395 1.96 12.04 -16.72
C PHE A 395 1.84 13.38 -17.46
N ALA A 396 2.74 14.33 -17.21
CA ALA A 396 2.75 15.60 -17.92
C ALA A 396 3.00 15.44 -19.43
N ASN A 397 3.88 14.52 -19.81
CA ASN A 397 4.14 14.18 -21.20
C ASN A 397 2.92 13.51 -21.86
N ASP A 398 2.28 12.53 -21.22
CA ASP A 398 1.06 11.87 -21.71
C ASP A 398 -0.12 12.86 -21.84
N ALA A 399 -0.25 13.81 -20.90
CA ALA A 399 -1.21 14.91 -20.99
C ALA A 399 -0.94 15.83 -22.19
N LYS A 400 0.31 16.27 -22.39
CA LYS A 400 0.74 17.06 -23.56
C LYS A 400 0.52 16.31 -24.87
N ASP A 401 0.79 15.01 -24.90
CA ASP A 401 0.55 14.16 -26.07
C ASP A 401 -0.94 14.10 -26.43
N LYS A 402 -1.83 14.04 -25.43
CA LYS A 402 -3.28 14.09 -25.61
C LYS A 402 -3.77 15.48 -26.05
N ILE A 403 -3.23 16.55 -25.45
CA ILE A 403 -3.49 17.94 -25.86
C ILE A 403 -3.10 18.14 -27.33
N ASN A 404 -1.89 17.72 -27.74
CA ASN A 404 -1.43 17.84 -29.13
C ASN A 404 -2.33 17.08 -30.12
N LYS A 405 -2.78 15.87 -29.74
CA LYS A 405 -3.66 15.00 -30.54
C LYS A 405 -5.14 15.43 -30.53
N ALA A 406 -5.55 16.34 -29.64
CA ALA A 406 -6.92 16.83 -29.58
C ALA A 406 -7.29 17.61 -30.85
N THR A 407 -8.51 17.40 -31.34
CA THR A 407 -9.07 18.07 -32.52
C THR A 407 -10.12 19.13 -32.18
N THR A 408 -10.51 19.25 -30.90
CA THR A 408 -11.47 20.24 -30.41
C THR A 408 -11.00 20.88 -29.09
N ASN A 409 -11.52 22.07 -28.80
CA ASN A 409 -11.20 22.82 -27.58
C ASN A 409 -11.63 22.05 -26.32
N ASP A 410 -12.83 21.47 -26.33
CA ASP A 410 -13.30 20.54 -25.29
C ASP A 410 -12.33 19.36 -25.09
N ALA A 411 -11.80 18.75 -26.16
CA ALA A 411 -10.85 17.64 -26.04
C ALA A 411 -9.51 18.10 -25.44
N VAL A 412 -9.04 19.31 -25.76
CA VAL A 412 -7.89 19.95 -25.11
C VAL A 412 -8.17 20.15 -23.62
N LYS A 413 -9.32 20.73 -23.25
CA LYS A 413 -9.64 21.07 -21.86
C LYS A 413 -9.85 19.83 -20.97
N ASN A 414 -10.40 18.75 -21.54
CA ASN A 414 -10.48 17.46 -20.88
C ASN A 414 -9.09 16.82 -20.68
N ALA A 415 -8.19 16.92 -21.67
CA ALA A 415 -6.81 16.43 -21.55
C ALA A 415 -5.98 17.23 -20.52
N GLU A 416 -6.12 18.55 -20.50
CA GLU A 416 -5.57 19.44 -19.48
C GLU A 416 -6.04 19.03 -18.08
N THR A 417 -7.36 18.99 -17.87
CA THR A 417 -7.98 18.67 -16.56
C THR A 417 -7.53 17.31 -16.05
N LYS A 418 -7.50 16.29 -16.92
CA LYS A 418 -7.05 14.94 -16.55
C LYS A 418 -5.55 14.89 -16.25
N GLY A 419 -4.72 15.60 -17.02
CA GLY A 419 -3.28 15.70 -16.79
C GLY A 419 -2.94 16.37 -15.46
N VAL A 420 -3.60 17.49 -15.14
CA VAL A 420 -3.46 18.17 -13.85
C VAL A 420 -3.84 17.22 -12.69
N GLN A 421 -4.95 16.48 -12.81
CA GLN A 421 -5.33 15.48 -11.80
C GLN A 421 -4.30 14.36 -11.65
N ASP A 422 -3.72 13.84 -12.74
CA ASP A 422 -2.74 12.75 -12.70
C ASP A 422 -1.40 13.20 -12.09
N ILE A 423 -0.93 14.41 -12.40
CA ILE A 423 0.29 15.00 -11.81
C ILE A 423 0.10 15.26 -10.31
N LEU A 424 -0.98 15.92 -9.91
CA LEU A 424 -1.27 16.18 -8.49
C LEU A 424 -1.51 14.86 -7.72
N GLY A 425 -2.08 13.85 -8.38
CA GLY A 425 -2.28 12.49 -7.89
C GLY A 425 -1.00 11.67 -7.66
N VAL A 426 0.19 12.19 -8.00
CA VAL A 426 1.47 11.61 -7.58
C VAL A 426 1.62 11.78 -6.05
N LYS A 427 1.15 10.78 -5.29
CA LYS A 427 1.28 10.75 -3.82
C LYS A 427 2.75 10.73 -3.42
N VAL A 428 3.21 11.78 -2.74
CA VAL A 428 4.50 11.81 -2.04
C VAL A 428 4.36 11.00 -0.74
N PRO A 429 5.17 9.95 -0.50
CA PRO A 429 5.16 9.22 0.77
C PRO A 429 5.58 10.13 1.93
N GLY A 430 4.90 10.01 3.07
CA GLY A 430 5.34 10.67 4.30
C GLY A 430 6.24 9.75 5.12
N LEU A 431 7.26 10.31 5.78
CA LEU A 431 8.15 9.61 6.73
C LEU A 431 7.41 8.70 7.74
N ASN A 432 6.17 9.05 8.12
CA ASN A 432 5.36 8.23 9.02
C ASN A 432 4.80 6.95 8.35
N ASP A 433 4.47 6.99 7.05
CA ASP A 433 4.10 5.80 6.27
C ASP A 433 5.32 4.84 6.20
N HIS A 434 6.52 5.39 5.97
CA HIS A 434 7.76 4.61 5.90
C HIS A 434 8.15 4.01 7.26
N LYS A 435 8.03 4.78 8.34
CA LYS A 435 8.22 4.30 9.72
C LYS A 435 7.25 3.18 10.09
N LYS A 436 5.98 3.27 9.67
CA LYS A 436 5.03 2.18 9.90
C LYS A 436 5.49 0.88 9.21
N ASN A 437 5.88 0.94 7.94
CA ASN A 437 6.36 -0.24 7.22
C ASN A 437 7.61 -0.87 7.90
N ALA A 438 8.50 -0.04 8.44
CA ALA A 438 9.65 -0.50 9.22
C ALA A 438 9.27 -1.15 10.56
N ILE A 439 8.27 -0.60 11.28
CA ILE A 439 7.74 -1.20 12.52
C ILE A 439 7.02 -2.53 12.22
N ASP A 440 6.22 -2.60 11.16
CA ASP A 440 5.54 -3.84 10.74
C ASP A 440 6.55 -4.97 10.42
N ALA A 441 7.73 -4.64 9.91
CA ALA A 441 8.83 -5.59 9.70
C ALA A 441 9.53 -6.01 11.02
N LEU A 442 9.64 -5.11 12.00
CA LEU A 442 10.13 -5.44 13.34
C LEU A 442 9.14 -6.31 14.12
N ASP A 443 7.83 -6.07 13.96
CA ASP A 443 6.75 -6.92 14.50
C ASP A 443 6.81 -8.34 13.92
N ALA A 444 7.06 -8.48 12.62
CA ALA A 444 7.29 -9.77 11.97
C ALA A 444 8.53 -10.48 12.56
N ALA A 445 9.68 -9.81 12.61
CA ALA A 445 10.91 -10.38 13.17
C ALA A 445 10.75 -10.81 14.64
N LYS A 446 10.07 -9.99 15.47
CA LYS A 446 9.73 -10.29 16.86
C LYS A 446 8.81 -11.51 16.98
N LYS A 447 7.77 -11.57 16.15
CA LYS A 447 6.82 -12.70 16.13
C LYS A 447 7.51 -14.00 15.73
N ASP A 448 8.32 -13.97 14.67
CA ASP A 448 9.02 -15.14 14.17
C ASP A 448 10.05 -15.62 15.21
N LYS A 449 10.77 -14.71 15.87
CA LYS A 449 11.71 -15.06 16.93
C LYS A 449 11.04 -15.63 18.18
N ASN A 450 9.93 -15.04 18.62
CA ASN A 450 9.13 -15.60 19.71
C ASN A 450 8.55 -16.97 19.35
N THR A 451 8.20 -17.20 18.08
CA THR A 451 7.76 -18.51 17.58
C THR A 451 8.89 -19.54 17.60
N GLU A 452 10.12 -19.14 17.27
CA GLU A 452 11.32 -19.99 17.40
C GLU A 452 11.56 -20.40 18.87
N ILE A 453 11.43 -19.45 19.81
CA ILE A 453 11.55 -19.68 21.26
C ILE A 453 10.42 -20.57 21.80
N ASP A 454 9.17 -20.36 21.36
CA ASP A 454 8.05 -21.21 21.78
C ASP A 454 8.20 -22.66 21.29
N ASN A 455 8.67 -22.84 20.05
CA ASN A 455 8.92 -24.15 19.45
C ASN A 455 10.16 -24.88 19.99
N ALA A 456 11.04 -24.22 20.75
CA ALA A 456 12.16 -24.84 21.43
C ALA A 456 11.65 -25.77 22.55
N SER A 457 11.36 -27.03 22.23
CA SER A 457 10.67 -27.98 23.13
C SER A 457 11.47 -28.39 24.36
N HIS A 458 12.79 -28.14 24.37
CA HIS A 458 13.69 -28.48 25.47
C HIS A 458 13.72 -27.43 26.60
N LEU A 459 13.44 -26.16 26.28
CA LEU A 459 13.46 -25.05 27.25
C LEU A 459 12.23 -25.05 28.16
N ASN A 460 12.44 -24.74 29.43
CA ASN A 460 11.37 -24.53 30.41
C ASN A 460 10.71 -23.14 30.26
N ALA A 461 9.67 -22.89 31.04
CA ALA A 461 8.89 -21.64 30.95
C ALA A 461 9.72 -20.39 31.31
N ALA A 462 10.61 -20.49 32.30
CA ALA A 462 11.41 -19.36 32.77
C ALA A 462 12.48 -18.94 31.74
N GLU A 463 13.10 -19.92 31.07
CA GLU A 463 14.03 -19.69 29.96
C GLU A 463 13.34 -19.05 28.76
N LYS A 464 12.15 -19.55 28.39
CA LYS A 464 11.35 -18.95 27.29
C LYS A 464 10.94 -17.52 27.61
N ASP A 465 10.48 -17.24 28.82
CA ASP A 465 10.12 -15.88 29.22
C ASP A 465 11.35 -14.95 29.29
N ALA A 466 12.52 -15.44 29.72
CA ALA A 466 13.76 -14.68 29.69
C ALA A 466 14.22 -14.32 28.26
N LEU A 467 14.16 -15.28 27.33
CA LEU A 467 14.50 -15.05 25.91
C LEU A 467 13.47 -14.14 25.22
N LYS A 468 12.16 -14.33 25.47
CA LYS A 468 11.10 -13.44 24.98
C LYS A 468 11.26 -12.01 25.52
N LYS A 469 11.74 -11.84 26.76
CA LYS A 469 12.07 -10.51 27.29
C LYS A 469 13.25 -9.88 26.56
N GLN A 470 14.29 -10.65 26.21
CA GLN A 470 15.39 -10.11 25.37
C GLN A 470 14.88 -9.68 23.98
N VAL A 471 13.97 -10.45 23.37
CA VAL A 471 13.30 -10.06 22.12
C VAL A 471 12.51 -8.76 22.28
N GLU A 472 11.76 -8.60 23.37
CA GLU A 472 11.00 -7.38 23.67
C GLU A 472 11.91 -6.16 23.94
N ASP A 473 13.03 -6.36 24.65
CA ASP A 473 14.01 -5.32 24.95
C ASP A 473 14.72 -4.82 23.67
N GLU A 474 15.12 -5.71 22.75
CA GLU A 474 15.71 -5.32 21.46
C GLU A 474 14.68 -4.73 20.49
N TYR A 475 13.47 -5.31 20.42
CA TYR A 475 12.36 -4.74 19.66
C TYR A 475 12.03 -3.30 20.11
N THR A 476 11.98 -3.05 21.41
CA THR A 476 11.72 -1.71 21.96
C THR A 476 12.79 -0.70 21.53
N LYS A 477 14.08 -1.10 21.54
CA LYS A 477 15.18 -0.26 21.02
C LYS A 477 15.05 -0.01 19.52
N ALA A 478 14.74 -1.04 18.73
CA ALA A 478 14.58 -0.93 17.29
C ALA A 478 13.43 0.01 16.90
N VAL A 479 12.26 -0.14 17.55
CA VAL A 479 11.11 0.75 17.36
C VAL A 479 11.42 2.18 17.80
N ALA A 480 12.18 2.38 18.89
CA ALA A 480 12.64 3.71 19.29
C ALA A 480 13.58 4.33 18.23
N ASN A 481 14.51 3.56 17.66
CA ASN A 481 15.42 4.02 16.60
C ASN A 481 14.65 4.40 15.32
N VAL A 482 13.71 3.56 14.88
CA VAL A 482 12.82 3.86 13.73
C VAL A 482 12.00 5.12 13.98
N ASN A 483 11.42 5.30 15.17
CA ASN A 483 10.67 6.52 15.51
C ASN A 483 11.56 7.78 15.54
N ASN A 484 12.82 7.66 15.98
CA ASN A 484 13.79 8.77 16.05
C ASN A 484 14.42 9.14 14.69
N ALA A 485 14.37 8.26 13.69
CA ALA A 485 14.88 8.52 12.35
C ALA A 485 14.19 9.74 11.68
N LYS A 486 14.92 10.45 10.81
CA LYS A 486 14.46 11.70 10.18
C LYS A 486 14.41 11.66 8.65
N THR A 487 14.99 10.64 8.05
CA THR A 487 15.00 10.34 6.62
C THR A 487 14.64 8.87 6.43
N ASP A 488 14.17 8.51 5.25
CA ASP A 488 13.74 7.15 4.96
C ASP A 488 14.94 6.18 4.92
N ASP A 489 16.11 6.63 4.43
CA ASP A 489 17.40 5.91 4.58
C ASP A 489 17.72 5.57 6.06
N ALA A 490 17.42 6.47 6.99
CA ALA A 490 17.66 6.26 8.42
C ALA A 490 16.58 5.39 9.08
N VAL A 491 15.36 5.36 8.53
CA VAL A 491 14.31 4.42 8.91
C VAL A 491 14.70 3.01 8.50
N ASP A 492 15.22 2.83 7.28
CA ASP A 492 15.67 1.54 6.75
C ASP A 492 16.91 1.02 7.48
N ALA A 493 17.91 1.86 7.73
CA ALA A 493 19.06 1.49 8.54
C ALA A 493 18.65 1.07 9.97
N ALA A 494 17.67 1.75 10.58
CA ALA A 494 17.13 1.40 11.89
C ALA A 494 16.31 0.09 11.87
N ARG A 495 15.51 -0.14 10.82
CA ARG A 495 14.80 -1.40 10.57
C ARG A 495 15.79 -2.55 10.49
N ASP A 496 16.76 -2.48 9.59
CA ASP A 496 17.64 -3.61 9.28
C ASP A 496 18.56 -3.95 10.45
N THR A 497 19.08 -2.94 11.16
CA THR A 497 19.80 -3.12 12.42
C THR A 497 18.92 -3.79 13.49
N GLY A 498 17.65 -3.37 13.60
CA GLY A 498 16.70 -3.91 14.57
C GLY A 498 16.28 -5.36 14.26
N VAL A 499 15.99 -5.67 13.00
CA VAL A 499 15.66 -7.03 12.54
C VAL A 499 16.85 -7.97 12.78
N GLN A 500 18.08 -7.54 12.48
CA GLN A 500 19.28 -8.32 12.79
C GLN A 500 19.50 -8.52 14.29
N ALA A 501 19.26 -7.51 15.11
CA ALA A 501 19.37 -7.62 16.57
C ALA A 501 18.35 -8.63 17.15
N ILE A 502 17.08 -8.53 16.74
CA ILE A 502 16.00 -9.43 17.17
C ILE A 502 16.28 -10.88 16.74
N LEU A 503 16.50 -11.12 15.44
CA LEU A 503 16.70 -12.48 14.91
C LEU A 503 18.03 -13.09 15.38
N GLY A 504 19.03 -12.25 15.68
CA GLY A 504 20.35 -12.64 16.18
C GLY A 504 20.40 -13.11 17.65
N ILE A 505 19.30 -12.97 18.41
CA ILE A 505 19.21 -13.52 19.78
C ILE A 505 19.42 -15.04 19.74
N LYS A 506 20.37 -15.53 20.53
CA LYS A 506 20.69 -16.97 20.57
C LYS A 506 19.72 -17.71 21.48
N ILE A 507 19.12 -18.76 20.95
CA ILE A 507 18.39 -19.77 21.72
C ILE A 507 19.42 -20.85 22.09
N PRO A 508 19.65 -21.16 23.38
CA PRO A 508 20.53 -22.27 23.78
C PRO A 508 20.01 -23.59 23.22
N GLY A 509 20.92 -24.50 22.84
CA GLY A 509 20.56 -25.85 22.46
C GLY A 509 20.56 -26.79 23.66
N LEU A 510 19.69 -27.80 23.65
CA LEU A 510 19.68 -28.90 24.62
C LEU A 510 21.09 -29.49 24.86
N LYS A 511 21.93 -29.56 23.83
CA LYS A 511 23.34 -30.01 23.94
C LYS A 511 24.20 -29.13 24.85
N ASP A 512 23.93 -27.83 24.92
CA ASP A 512 24.67 -26.90 25.78
C ASP A 512 24.32 -27.19 27.26
N ALA A 513 23.03 -27.44 27.56
CA ALA A 513 22.57 -27.89 28.87
C ALA A 513 23.14 -29.27 29.24
N GLN A 514 23.06 -30.24 28.32
CA GLN A 514 23.62 -31.59 28.49
C GLN A 514 25.13 -31.59 28.74
N GLN A 515 25.88 -30.71 28.06
CA GLN A 515 27.33 -30.57 28.27
C GLN A 515 27.62 -29.99 29.66
N ASN A 516 26.94 -28.91 30.06
CA ASN A 516 27.11 -28.31 31.39
C ASN A 516 26.80 -29.31 32.53
N ALA A 517 25.71 -30.08 32.39
CA ALA A 517 25.34 -31.15 33.31
C ALA A 517 26.38 -32.28 33.35
N THR A 518 26.87 -32.71 32.18
CA THR A 518 27.94 -33.71 32.05
C THR A 518 29.22 -33.24 32.75
N ASP A 519 29.60 -31.97 32.59
CA ASP A 519 30.80 -31.40 33.20
C ASP A 519 30.70 -31.27 34.73
N ALA A 520 29.50 -30.97 35.25
CA ALA A 520 29.24 -30.98 36.70
C ALA A 520 29.37 -32.40 37.30
N VAL A 521 28.77 -33.42 36.66
CA VAL A 521 28.92 -34.83 37.07
C VAL A 521 30.39 -35.27 36.97
N ASN A 522 31.10 -34.90 35.88
CA ASN A 522 32.53 -35.16 35.70
C ASN A 522 33.38 -34.57 36.84
N GLN A 523 33.08 -33.34 37.26
CA GLN A 523 33.78 -32.67 38.35
C GLN A 523 33.61 -33.41 39.68
N VAL A 524 32.37 -33.79 40.04
CA VAL A 524 32.07 -34.51 41.28
C VAL A 524 32.65 -35.93 41.26
N ARG A 525 32.59 -36.63 40.11
CA ARG A 525 33.28 -37.91 39.89
C ARG A 525 34.77 -37.81 40.24
N ASN A 526 35.46 -36.82 39.69
CA ASN A 526 36.90 -36.68 39.88
C ASN A 526 37.25 -36.36 41.35
N VAL A 527 36.51 -35.45 42.00
CA VAL A 527 36.69 -35.14 43.43
C VAL A 527 36.44 -36.38 44.31
N LYS A 528 35.43 -37.20 44.00
CA LYS A 528 35.16 -38.44 44.73
C LYS A 528 36.25 -39.50 44.54
N LYS A 529 36.81 -39.62 43.33
CA LYS A 529 37.99 -40.45 43.05
C LYS A 529 39.23 -40.00 43.83
N GLU A 530 39.51 -38.69 43.86
CA GLU A 530 40.60 -38.13 44.66
C GLU A 530 40.43 -38.43 46.16
N ALA A 531 39.19 -38.39 46.69
CA ALA A 531 38.92 -38.79 48.08
C ALA A 531 39.22 -40.28 48.34
N ILE A 532 38.94 -41.16 47.37
CA ILE A 532 39.27 -42.60 47.43
C ILE A 532 40.79 -42.82 47.34
N ASP A 533 41.50 -42.12 46.44
CA ASP A 533 42.96 -42.22 46.34
C ASP A 533 43.66 -41.77 47.63
N ASN A 534 43.17 -40.71 48.26
CA ASN A 534 43.67 -40.21 49.54
C ASN A 534 43.31 -41.09 50.76
N ALA A 535 42.45 -42.11 50.61
CA ALA A 535 42.11 -43.04 51.69
C ALA A 535 43.30 -43.95 52.03
N LYS A 536 44.15 -43.52 52.98
CA LYS A 536 45.39 -44.22 53.37
C LYS A 536 45.17 -45.61 53.99
N ASN A 537 43.94 -45.90 54.41
CA ASN A 537 43.55 -47.15 55.04
C ASN A 537 43.14 -48.24 54.03
N LEU A 538 42.91 -47.90 52.76
CA LEU A 538 42.49 -48.84 51.72
C LEU A 538 43.69 -49.30 50.86
N THR A 539 43.64 -50.56 50.40
CA THR A 539 44.57 -51.08 49.39
C THR A 539 44.21 -50.55 48.00
N ASP A 540 45.16 -50.60 47.06
CA ASP A 540 44.93 -50.14 45.69
C ASP A 540 43.79 -50.92 45.00
N SER A 541 43.66 -52.22 45.26
CA SER A 541 42.54 -53.05 44.76
C SER A 541 41.17 -52.62 45.33
N GLN A 542 41.11 -52.24 46.62
CA GLN A 542 39.91 -51.68 47.24
C GLN A 542 39.59 -50.29 46.66
N LYS A 543 40.60 -49.45 46.44
CA LYS A 543 40.45 -48.14 45.80
C LYS A 543 39.94 -48.25 44.38
N ASP A 544 40.51 -49.14 43.57
CA ASP A 544 40.11 -49.33 42.18
C ASP A 544 38.69 -49.90 42.07
N THR A 545 38.27 -50.74 43.01
CA THR A 545 36.88 -51.20 43.13
C THR A 545 35.92 -50.02 43.41
N LEU A 546 36.23 -49.15 44.39
CA LEU A 546 35.42 -47.97 44.70
C LEU A 546 35.44 -46.92 43.57
N LYS A 547 36.60 -46.69 42.93
CA LYS A 547 36.74 -45.81 41.76
C LYS A 547 35.88 -46.29 40.60
N LYS A 548 35.82 -47.62 40.37
CA LYS A 548 34.94 -48.21 39.35
C LYS A 548 33.47 -47.98 39.69
N GLN A 549 33.07 -48.11 40.97
CA GLN A 549 31.70 -47.76 41.38
C GLN A 549 31.39 -46.27 41.16
N VAL A 550 32.36 -45.38 41.39
CA VAL A 550 32.22 -43.95 41.05
C VAL A 550 32.12 -43.72 39.53
N ASP A 551 32.86 -44.46 38.71
CA ASP A 551 32.70 -44.42 37.24
C ASP A 551 31.33 -44.93 36.80
N ASP A 552 30.92 -46.11 37.26
CA ASP A 552 29.66 -46.75 36.88
C ASP A 552 28.46 -45.82 37.16
N ILE A 553 28.41 -45.22 38.36
CA ILE A 553 27.36 -44.26 38.75
C ILE A 553 27.41 -42.98 37.89
N ALA A 554 28.61 -42.46 37.62
CA ALA A 554 28.78 -41.23 36.85
C ALA A 554 28.45 -41.42 35.36
N ASP A 555 28.86 -42.54 34.77
CA ASP A 555 28.58 -42.86 33.38
C ASP A 555 27.09 -43.19 33.19
N ASP A 556 26.41 -43.83 34.14
CA ASP A 556 24.95 -43.95 34.15
C ASP A 556 24.26 -42.57 34.23
N ALA A 557 24.75 -41.65 35.06
CA ALA A 557 24.23 -40.28 35.12
C ALA A 557 24.45 -39.52 33.80
N ILE A 558 25.65 -39.61 33.21
CA ILE A 558 25.99 -39.01 31.91
C ILE A 558 25.15 -39.63 30.78
N ASN A 559 24.86 -40.93 30.83
CA ASN A 559 23.93 -41.58 29.91
C ASN A 559 22.51 -41.04 30.08
N ASN A 560 22.04 -40.80 31.30
CA ASN A 560 20.72 -40.20 31.53
C ASN A 560 20.67 -38.74 31.04
N ILE A 561 21.71 -37.94 31.29
CA ILE A 561 21.85 -36.57 30.76
C ILE A 561 21.82 -36.57 29.23
N ASN A 562 22.60 -37.44 28.56
CA ASN A 562 22.61 -37.54 27.10
C ASN A 562 21.28 -38.02 26.50
N ASN A 563 20.45 -38.72 27.27
CA ASN A 563 19.10 -39.17 26.86
C ASN A 563 17.97 -38.19 27.23
N ALA A 564 18.26 -37.14 28.01
CA ALA A 564 17.33 -36.08 28.33
C ALA A 564 16.85 -35.35 27.06
N LYS A 565 15.59 -34.90 27.08
CA LYS A 565 14.91 -34.20 25.97
C LYS A 565 14.57 -32.75 26.32
N THR A 566 14.69 -32.39 27.59
CA THR A 566 14.55 -31.04 28.13
C THR A 566 15.74 -30.69 29.01
N ASP A 567 15.95 -29.39 29.20
CA ASP A 567 17.05 -28.89 30.04
C ASP A 567 16.77 -29.21 31.52
N ASP A 568 15.49 -29.25 31.91
CA ASP A 568 15.02 -29.77 33.21
C ASP A 568 15.37 -31.28 33.39
N GLU A 569 15.09 -32.14 32.40
CA GLU A 569 15.44 -33.58 32.46
C GLU A 569 16.97 -33.78 32.57
N ALA A 570 17.76 -32.93 31.91
CA ALA A 570 19.21 -32.96 32.02
C ALA A 570 19.69 -32.53 33.42
N LYS A 571 19.01 -31.55 34.05
CA LYS A 571 19.35 -31.04 35.38
C LYS A 571 18.93 -31.97 36.52
N ASP A 572 17.80 -32.67 36.37
CA ASP A 572 17.40 -33.74 37.29
C ASP A 572 18.37 -34.93 37.23
N ALA A 573 18.84 -35.29 36.02
CA ALA A 573 19.85 -36.33 35.83
C ALA A 573 21.23 -35.93 36.40
N GLU A 574 21.64 -34.67 36.23
CA GLU A 574 22.83 -34.10 36.88
C GLU A 574 22.76 -34.24 38.41
N THR A 575 21.67 -33.75 39.00
CA THR A 575 21.46 -33.71 40.45
C THR A 575 21.45 -35.13 41.03
N THR A 576 20.69 -36.04 40.40
CA THR A 576 20.62 -37.46 40.79
C THR A 576 21.98 -38.15 40.69
N GLY A 577 22.75 -37.85 39.64
CA GLY A 577 24.10 -38.39 39.46
C GLY A 577 25.08 -37.92 40.53
N ILE A 578 25.11 -36.61 40.79
CA ILE A 578 25.93 -35.98 41.83
C ILE A 578 25.62 -36.57 43.21
N ASP A 579 24.33 -36.66 43.58
CA ASP A 579 23.92 -37.22 44.86
C ASP A 579 24.35 -38.69 45.01
N ASN A 580 24.19 -39.51 43.96
CA ASN A 580 24.61 -40.92 44.00
C ASN A 580 26.14 -41.08 44.15
N ILE A 581 26.94 -40.24 43.46
CA ILE A 581 28.41 -40.24 43.61
C ILE A 581 28.80 -39.80 45.03
N LEU A 582 28.17 -38.77 45.57
CA LEU A 582 28.44 -38.27 46.91
C LEU A 582 28.07 -39.29 47.99
N ASN A 583 26.96 -40.01 47.84
CA ASN A 583 26.48 -41.02 48.78
C ASN A 583 27.29 -42.33 48.82
N LEU A 584 28.20 -42.59 47.88
CA LEU A 584 29.06 -43.79 47.93
C LEU A 584 29.98 -43.76 49.16
N VAL A 585 29.89 -44.75 50.04
CA VAL A 585 30.67 -44.81 51.28
C VAL A 585 32.09 -45.30 51.01
N ILE A 586 33.08 -44.63 51.60
CA ILE A 586 34.48 -45.08 51.66
C ILE A 586 34.66 -45.77 53.02
N PRO A 587 34.95 -47.09 53.11
CA PRO A 587 35.06 -47.79 54.38
C PRO A 587 36.18 -47.20 55.26
N SER A 588 35.90 -46.97 56.55
CA SER A 588 36.89 -46.43 57.47
C SER A 588 37.84 -47.51 58.01
N LEU A 589 38.90 -47.09 58.70
CA LEU A 589 39.80 -47.99 59.42
C LEU A 589 39.17 -48.53 60.70
N ASP A 590 38.32 -47.73 61.35
CA ASP A 590 37.74 -48.08 62.65
C ASP A 590 36.62 -49.13 62.52
N ASP A 591 35.83 -49.06 61.43
CA ASP A 591 34.86 -50.11 61.07
C ASP A 591 35.58 -51.46 60.87
N ALA A 592 36.64 -51.46 60.04
CA ALA A 592 37.41 -52.67 59.76
C ALA A 592 38.12 -53.24 61.00
N LYS A 593 38.55 -52.39 61.95
CA LYS A 593 39.07 -52.82 63.26
C LYS A 593 37.99 -53.41 64.15
N SER A 594 36.76 -52.90 64.09
CA SER A 594 35.62 -53.45 64.82
C SER A 594 35.30 -54.88 64.35
N ASP A 595 35.16 -55.06 63.04
CA ASP A 595 34.89 -56.37 62.43
C ASP A 595 36.02 -57.37 62.70
N ALA A 596 37.28 -56.93 62.54
CA ALA A 596 38.48 -57.72 62.85
C ALA A 596 38.52 -58.17 64.33
N LYS A 597 38.16 -57.30 65.28
CA LYS A 597 38.06 -57.65 66.70
C LYS A 597 36.93 -58.64 66.99
N GLN A 598 35.80 -58.55 66.30
CA GLN A 598 34.71 -59.50 66.47
C GLN A 598 35.15 -60.92 66.05
N ALA A 599 35.84 -61.07 64.92
CA ALA A 599 36.33 -62.38 64.46
C ALA A 599 37.28 -63.05 65.49
N VAL A 600 38.18 -62.28 66.10
CA VAL A 600 39.07 -62.76 67.18
C VAL A 600 38.27 -63.11 68.45
N THR A 601 37.26 -62.31 68.80
CA THR A 601 36.36 -62.57 69.94
C THR A 601 35.64 -63.90 69.78
N ASP A 602 35.13 -64.19 68.58
CA ASP A 602 34.39 -65.42 68.28
C ASP A 602 35.30 -66.66 68.36
N ALA A 603 36.54 -66.55 67.88
CA ALA A 603 37.54 -67.62 67.99
C ALA A 603 37.97 -67.89 69.45
N LEU A 604 38.19 -66.84 70.25
CA LEU A 604 38.47 -66.96 71.69
C LEU A 604 37.33 -67.68 72.42
N ASN A 605 36.08 -67.31 72.14
CA ASN A 605 34.90 -67.93 72.73
C ASN A 605 34.80 -69.42 72.36
N ALA A 606 35.05 -69.78 71.09
CA ALA A 606 35.06 -71.16 70.63
C ALA A 606 36.14 -72.00 71.34
N LYS A 607 37.37 -71.48 71.45
CA LYS A 607 38.47 -72.20 72.11
C LYS A 607 38.29 -72.33 73.62
N THR A 608 37.72 -71.29 74.25
CA THR A 608 37.31 -71.30 75.66
C THR A 608 36.31 -72.42 75.95
N ALA A 609 35.36 -72.69 75.04
CA ALA A 609 34.43 -73.80 75.17
C ALA A 609 35.11 -75.18 75.04
N GLU A 610 36.03 -75.35 74.10
CA GLU A 610 36.83 -76.58 73.91
C GLU A 610 37.60 -76.96 75.19
N ILE A 611 38.34 -76.00 75.76
CA ILE A 611 39.17 -76.21 76.97
C ILE A 611 38.29 -76.53 78.19
N ASN A 612 37.19 -75.81 78.39
CA ASN A 612 36.30 -76.04 79.51
C ASN A 612 35.59 -77.41 79.43
N GLY A 613 35.29 -77.89 78.22
CA GLY A 613 34.67 -79.21 77.99
C GLY A 613 35.53 -80.42 78.36
N ALA A 614 36.85 -80.28 78.52
CA ALA A 614 37.77 -81.39 78.78
C ALA A 614 37.68 -81.91 80.25
N THR A 615 36.71 -82.78 80.56
CA THR A 615 36.44 -83.33 81.91
C THR A 615 37.60 -84.12 82.56
N TYR A 616 38.60 -84.49 81.77
CA TYR A 616 39.80 -85.23 82.18
C TYR A 616 41.01 -84.33 82.47
N LEU A 617 40.91 -83.01 82.27
CA LEU A 617 41.92 -82.05 82.73
C LEU A 617 41.57 -81.54 84.13
N THR A 618 42.59 -81.39 84.99
CA THR A 618 42.46 -80.64 86.25
C THR A 618 42.17 -79.17 85.98
N ASN A 619 41.56 -78.49 86.95
CA ASN A 619 41.25 -77.06 86.83
C ASN A 619 42.50 -76.22 86.52
N ASP A 620 43.65 -76.57 87.11
CA ASP A 620 44.93 -75.87 86.87
C ASP A 620 45.41 -76.05 85.41
N LYS A 621 45.32 -77.29 84.87
CA LYS A 621 45.64 -77.57 83.45
C LYS A 621 44.67 -76.83 82.50
N LYS A 622 43.40 -76.65 82.88
CA LYS A 622 42.44 -75.82 82.11
C LYS A 622 42.77 -74.34 82.19
N GLN A 623 43.03 -73.82 83.39
CA GLN A 623 43.31 -72.40 83.59
C GLN A 623 44.54 -71.96 82.77
N ALA A 624 45.62 -72.76 82.78
CA ALA A 624 46.80 -72.48 81.96
C ALA A 624 46.49 -72.37 80.44
N LEU A 625 45.62 -73.23 79.91
CA LEU A 625 45.19 -73.18 78.50
C LEU A 625 44.23 -72.01 78.21
N LEU A 626 43.39 -71.63 79.18
CA LEU A 626 42.54 -70.44 79.08
C LEU A 626 43.38 -69.16 79.12
N ASP A 627 44.39 -69.10 79.97
CA ASP A 627 45.32 -67.97 80.07
C ASP A 627 46.14 -67.83 78.77
N GLU A 628 46.55 -68.95 78.15
CA GLU A 628 47.18 -68.98 76.82
C GLU A 628 46.23 -68.42 75.74
N ALA A 629 44.98 -68.90 75.68
CA ALA A 629 43.99 -68.43 74.70
C ALA A 629 43.65 -66.94 74.85
N ASN A 630 43.48 -66.45 76.09
CA ASN A 630 43.22 -65.03 76.34
C ASN A 630 44.44 -64.16 75.98
N LYS A 631 45.66 -64.63 76.23
CA LYS A 631 46.91 -63.93 75.88
C LYS A 631 47.12 -63.82 74.36
N ASP A 632 46.76 -64.86 73.61
CA ASP A 632 46.85 -64.82 72.15
C ASP A 632 45.76 -63.90 71.55
N ALA A 633 44.54 -63.91 72.10
CA ALA A 633 43.50 -62.94 71.75
C ALA A 633 43.89 -61.49 72.10
N GLU A 634 44.47 -61.25 73.27
CA GLU A 634 45.05 -59.94 73.64
C GLU A 634 46.12 -59.49 72.64
N THR A 635 46.94 -60.41 72.14
CA THR A 635 47.99 -60.13 71.16
C THR A 635 47.39 -59.79 69.80
N ALA A 636 46.38 -60.55 69.37
CA ALA A 636 45.60 -60.27 68.16
C ALA A 636 44.90 -58.90 68.22
N TYR A 637 44.22 -58.57 69.32
CA TYR A 637 43.59 -57.25 69.50
C TYR A 637 44.61 -56.10 69.42
N LYS A 638 45.80 -56.26 70.02
CA LYS A 638 46.88 -55.26 69.93
C LYS A 638 47.40 -55.10 68.49
N ASN A 639 47.50 -56.18 67.73
CA ASN A 639 47.88 -56.13 66.32
C ASN A 639 46.80 -55.45 65.46
N ILE A 640 45.53 -55.72 65.72
CA ILE A 640 44.39 -55.05 65.05
C ILE A 640 44.35 -53.56 65.41
N ASP A 641 44.56 -53.18 66.68
CA ASP A 641 44.63 -51.77 67.08
C ASP A 641 45.83 -51.04 66.46
N ALA A 642 46.97 -51.74 66.31
CA ALA A 642 48.16 -51.22 65.63
C ALA A 642 48.01 -51.13 64.10
N ALA A 643 47.02 -51.80 63.49
CA ALA A 643 46.83 -51.77 62.05
C ALA A 643 46.56 -50.34 61.53
N THR A 644 47.23 -49.97 60.44
CA THR A 644 47.07 -48.66 59.77
C THR A 644 46.23 -48.74 58.50
N THR A 645 45.84 -49.95 58.08
CA THR A 645 44.99 -50.23 56.91
C THR A 645 43.95 -51.29 57.24
N ASN A 646 42.83 -51.28 56.52
CA ASN A 646 41.74 -52.24 56.67
C ASN A 646 42.23 -53.67 56.40
N HIS A 647 43.12 -53.84 55.42
CA HIS A 647 43.75 -55.12 55.09
C HIS A 647 44.66 -55.61 56.22
N ALA A 648 45.43 -54.72 56.87
CA ALA A 648 46.26 -55.09 58.02
C ALA A 648 45.43 -55.44 59.26
N ALA A 649 44.23 -54.86 59.43
CA ALA A 649 43.30 -55.25 60.50
C ALA A 649 42.70 -56.64 60.24
N ASP A 650 42.24 -56.88 59.01
CA ASP A 650 41.70 -58.17 58.53
C ASP A 650 42.75 -59.31 58.60
N ASP A 651 44.00 -59.05 58.20
CA ASP A 651 45.09 -60.03 58.31
C ASP A 651 45.51 -60.27 59.77
N ALA A 652 45.60 -59.23 60.61
CA ALA A 652 45.86 -59.39 62.04
C ALA A 652 44.76 -60.20 62.76
N ALA A 653 43.50 -60.11 62.29
CA ALA A 653 42.43 -60.97 62.75
C ALA A 653 42.61 -62.42 62.30
N LYS A 654 42.93 -62.68 61.02
CA LYS A 654 43.19 -64.04 60.52
C LYS A 654 44.31 -64.73 61.30
N ASP A 655 45.45 -64.05 61.46
CA ASP A 655 46.61 -64.58 62.20
C ASP A 655 46.26 -64.82 63.68
N GLY A 656 45.51 -63.89 64.30
CA GLY A 656 45.03 -64.02 65.67
C GLY A 656 44.10 -65.21 65.89
N VAL A 657 43.04 -65.30 65.06
CA VAL A 657 42.10 -66.43 65.03
C VAL A 657 42.84 -67.75 64.82
N GLN A 658 43.76 -67.81 63.86
CA GLN A 658 44.52 -69.01 63.55
C GLN A 658 45.44 -69.42 64.71
N THR A 659 46.01 -68.46 65.45
CA THR A 659 46.86 -68.73 66.62
C THR A 659 46.03 -69.34 67.77
N ILE A 660 44.91 -68.70 68.13
CA ILE A 660 43.99 -69.18 69.18
C ILE A 660 43.50 -70.61 68.88
N LEU A 661 43.09 -70.88 67.64
CA LEU A 661 42.58 -72.21 67.24
C LEU A 661 43.65 -73.31 67.36
N ASN A 662 44.93 -72.97 67.19
CA ASN A 662 46.06 -73.91 67.23
C ASN A 662 46.48 -74.36 68.64
N ILE A 663 45.96 -73.76 69.71
CA ILE A 663 46.25 -74.15 71.10
C ILE A 663 45.88 -75.62 71.33
N LYS A 664 46.78 -76.40 71.91
CA LYS A 664 46.64 -77.86 72.04
C LYS A 664 46.10 -78.25 73.40
N VAL A 665 44.80 -78.55 73.46
CA VAL A 665 44.20 -79.24 74.60
C VAL A 665 44.77 -80.68 74.64
N PRO A 666 45.43 -81.12 75.73
CA PRO A 666 45.93 -82.49 75.86
C PRO A 666 44.78 -83.50 75.81
N SER A 667 45.02 -84.72 75.33
CA SER A 667 43.96 -85.74 75.23
C SER A 667 43.84 -86.57 76.51
N LEU A 668 42.64 -87.17 76.74
CA LEU A 668 42.39 -88.14 77.81
C LEU A 668 43.49 -89.23 77.89
N ALA A 669 43.86 -89.80 76.74
CA ALA A 669 44.88 -90.85 76.66
C ALA A 669 46.28 -90.39 77.13
N SER A 670 46.63 -89.11 76.95
CA SER A 670 47.86 -88.54 77.50
C SER A 670 47.81 -88.49 79.03
N VAL A 671 46.70 -88.00 79.59
CA VAL A 671 46.54 -87.86 81.06
C VAL A 671 46.46 -89.22 81.75
N GLN A 672 45.85 -90.22 81.10
CA GLN A 672 45.88 -91.60 81.56
C GLN A 672 47.31 -92.18 81.55
N GLN A 673 48.12 -91.88 80.53
CA GLN A 673 49.50 -92.39 80.44
C GLN A 673 50.40 -91.79 81.53
N ASP A 674 50.32 -90.48 81.79
CA ASP A 674 51.03 -89.81 82.90
C ASP A 674 50.86 -90.58 84.23
N ALA A 675 49.63 -91.01 84.53
CA ALA A 675 49.26 -91.73 85.75
C ALA A 675 49.64 -93.23 85.73
N ILE A 676 49.65 -93.87 84.57
CA ILE A 676 50.11 -95.26 84.38
C ILE A 676 51.61 -95.35 84.66
N ASP A 677 52.40 -94.38 84.22
CA ASP A 677 53.84 -94.39 84.39
C ASP A 677 54.24 -94.28 85.88
N ALA A 678 53.51 -93.46 86.67
CA ALA A 678 53.69 -93.37 88.12
C ALA A 678 53.43 -94.70 88.87
N ILE A 679 52.41 -95.48 88.46
CA ILE A 679 52.15 -96.82 89.04
C ILE A 679 53.30 -97.78 88.73
N ASN A 680 53.85 -97.72 87.51
CA ASN A 680 54.98 -98.57 87.10
C ASN A 680 56.28 -98.24 87.86
N GLU A 681 56.52 -96.97 88.18
CA GLU A 681 57.66 -96.54 89.01
C GLU A 681 57.58 -97.14 90.43
N GLU A 682 56.41 -97.07 91.07
CA GLU A 682 56.22 -97.69 92.39
C GLU A 682 56.37 -99.21 92.35
N LEU A 683 55.87 -99.87 91.30
CA LEU A 683 56.07 -101.30 91.11
C LEU A 683 57.56 -101.68 91.06
N ALA A 684 58.37 -100.90 90.33
CA ALA A 684 59.81 -101.13 90.24
C ALA A 684 60.49 -100.97 91.61
N ASN A 685 60.15 -99.91 92.35
CA ASN A 685 60.64 -99.67 93.70
C ASN A 685 60.29 -100.83 94.65
N LYS A 686 59.06 -101.35 94.60
CA LYS A 686 58.64 -102.45 95.47
C LYS A 686 59.31 -103.78 95.15
N LYS A 687 59.52 -104.09 93.86
CA LYS A 687 60.28 -105.28 93.45
C LYS A 687 61.72 -105.25 93.94
N ALA A 688 62.35 -104.06 93.99
CA ALA A 688 63.69 -103.92 94.55
C ALA A 688 63.74 -104.26 96.05
N GLN A 689 62.76 -103.80 96.84
CA GLN A 689 62.66 -104.12 98.27
C GLN A 689 62.54 -105.63 98.53
N ILE A 690 61.66 -106.31 97.77
CA ILE A 690 61.40 -107.76 97.96
C ILE A 690 62.64 -108.59 97.58
N ASN A 691 63.32 -108.25 96.48
CA ASN A 691 64.55 -108.95 96.06
C ASN A 691 65.67 -108.88 97.11
N ALA A 692 65.76 -107.75 97.82
CA ALA A 692 66.77 -107.51 98.85
C ALA A 692 66.52 -108.25 100.19
N ALA A 693 65.34 -108.84 100.39
CA ALA A 693 65.01 -109.53 101.64
C ALA A 693 65.72 -110.89 101.80
N ASN A 694 66.00 -111.28 103.05
CA ASN A 694 66.62 -112.55 103.39
C ASN A 694 65.56 -113.64 103.63
N ILE A 695 64.92 -114.04 102.53
CA ILE A 695 63.86 -115.06 102.43
C ILE A 695 64.18 -115.99 101.24
N SER A 696 63.53 -117.15 101.15
CA SER A 696 63.71 -118.06 100.01
C SER A 696 63.32 -117.39 98.68
N ASP A 697 64.00 -117.77 97.59
CA ASP A 697 63.70 -117.20 96.26
C ASP A 697 62.25 -117.52 95.82
N THR A 698 61.72 -118.69 96.19
CA THR A 698 60.29 -119.06 96.02
C THR A 698 59.35 -118.06 96.70
N THR A 699 59.74 -117.55 97.88
CA THR A 699 58.99 -116.52 98.61
C THR A 699 59.10 -115.16 97.93
N LYS A 700 60.28 -114.82 97.38
CA LYS A 700 60.48 -113.58 96.60
C LYS A 700 59.62 -113.55 95.36
N ASP A 701 59.58 -114.64 94.59
CA ASP A 701 58.77 -114.77 93.38
C ASP A 701 57.27 -114.60 93.69
N ALA A 702 56.78 -115.17 94.79
CA ALA A 702 55.40 -115.01 95.23
C ALA A 702 55.05 -113.54 95.53
N LEU A 703 55.86 -112.84 96.33
CA LEU A 703 55.64 -111.44 96.71
C LEU A 703 55.86 -110.47 95.52
N ILE A 704 56.82 -110.77 94.62
CA ILE A 704 57.03 -110.02 93.37
C ILE A 704 55.83 -110.17 92.43
N LYS A 705 55.24 -111.37 92.36
CA LYS A 705 54.01 -111.61 91.60
C LYS A 705 52.84 -110.81 92.19
N GLU A 706 52.64 -110.85 93.50
CA GLU A 706 51.59 -110.08 94.19
C GLU A 706 51.68 -108.57 93.89
N ALA A 707 52.88 -107.98 94.01
CA ALA A 707 53.10 -106.58 93.65
C ALA A 707 52.79 -106.30 92.17
N THR A 708 53.16 -107.22 91.27
CA THR A 708 52.89 -107.11 89.82
C THR A 708 51.41 -107.14 89.51
N ASP A 709 50.65 -108.02 90.16
CA ASP A 709 49.21 -108.15 89.94
C ASP A 709 48.46 -106.92 90.48
N ALA A 710 48.88 -106.36 91.63
CA ALA A 710 48.35 -105.11 92.16
C ALA A 710 48.55 -103.93 91.19
N ALA A 711 49.77 -103.76 90.67
CA ALA A 711 50.09 -102.72 89.69
C ALA A 711 49.31 -102.88 88.38
N ASN A 712 49.26 -104.10 87.82
CA ASN A 712 48.50 -104.39 86.60
C ASN A 712 47.01 -104.05 86.76
N LYS A 713 46.43 -104.33 87.94
CA LYS A 713 45.03 -104.01 88.26
C LYS A 713 44.79 -102.50 88.29
N ALA A 714 45.68 -101.72 88.93
CA ALA A 714 45.58 -100.26 88.98
C ALA A 714 45.75 -99.62 87.60
N ILE A 715 46.74 -100.09 86.81
CA ILE A 715 46.97 -99.66 85.43
C ILE A 715 45.75 -99.94 84.54
N ALA A 716 45.09 -101.08 84.73
CA ALA A 716 43.85 -101.39 84.01
C ALA A 716 42.70 -100.45 84.39
N ALA A 717 42.56 -100.09 85.67
CA ALA A 717 41.55 -99.15 86.14
C ALA A 717 41.79 -97.73 85.60
N VAL A 718 43.03 -97.21 85.67
CA VAL A 718 43.39 -95.89 85.12
C VAL A 718 43.13 -95.79 83.62
N LYS A 719 43.38 -96.86 82.84
CA LYS A 719 43.04 -96.91 81.40
C LYS A 719 41.53 -96.78 81.11
N THR A 720 40.66 -97.04 82.09
CA THR A 720 39.20 -96.90 81.97
C THR A 720 38.64 -95.63 82.59
N ALA A 721 39.43 -94.90 83.38
CA ALA A 721 39.01 -93.69 84.08
C ALA A 721 38.80 -92.52 83.10
N ALA A 722 37.70 -91.78 83.22
CA ALA A 722 37.27 -90.76 82.24
C ALA A 722 37.40 -89.31 82.74
N THR A 723 37.65 -89.12 84.03
CA THR A 723 37.81 -87.80 84.67
C THR A 723 39.14 -87.67 85.40
N ALA A 724 39.62 -86.44 85.60
CA ALA A 724 40.89 -86.18 86.29
C ALA A 724 40.93 -86.75 87.71
N SER A 725 39.79 -86.73 88.41
CA SER A 725 39.68 -87.20 89.80
C SER A 725 39.74 -88.73 89.89
N GLU A 726 39.12 -89.46 88.95
CA GLU A 726 39.21 -90.92 88.88
C GLU A 726 40.63 -91.36 88.50
N ILE A 727 41.25 -90.69 87.53
CA ILE A 727 42.62 -90.99 87.06
C ILE A 727 43.62 -90.86 88.21
N SER A 728 43.55 -89.79 89.01
CA SER A 728 44.43 -89.62 90.18
C SER A 728 44.13 -90.69 91.24
N SER A 729 42.89 -90.78 91.72
CA SER A 729 42.52 -91.68 92.83
C SER A 729 42.92 -93.13 92.55
N LEU A 730 42.68 -93.62 91.33
CA LEU A 730 43.01 -95.01 90.97
C LEU A 730 44.52 -95.27 90.83
N ALA A 731 45.31 -94.23 90.54
CA ALA A 731 46.77 -94.31 90.60
C ALA A 731 47.27 -94.28 92.06
N ASP A 732 46.76 -93.35 92.87
CA ASP A 732 47.11 -93.19 94.28
C ASP A 732 46.76 -94.44 95.11
N ASP A 733 45.57 -95.02 94.90
CA ASP A 733 45.14 -96.29 95.50
C ASP A 733 46.01 -97.47 95.06
N GLY A 734 46.41 -97.50 93.78
CA GLY A 734 47.29 -98.52 93.21
C GLY A 734 48.69 -98.51 93.81
N ILE A 735 49.30 -97.32 93.83
CA ILE A 735 50.60 -97.03 94.45
C ILE A 735 50.57 -97.42 95.94
N THR A 736 49.48 -97.07 96.65
CA THR A 736 49.29 -97.42 98.06
C THR A 736 49.17 -98.94 98.28
N THR A 737 48.44 -99.64 97.40
CA THR A 737 48.30 -101.11 97.47
C THR A 737 49.66 -101.81 97.30
N ILE A 738 50.47 -101.38 96.33
CA ILE A 738 51.81 -101.94 96.07
C ILE A 738 52.73 -101.77 97.31
N LYS A 739 52.66 -100.62 97.99
CA LYS A 739 53.54 -100.31 99.13
C LYS A 739 53.44 -101.28 100.31
N ASN A 740 52.28 -101.91 100.53
CA ASN A 740 51.97 -102.61 101.78
C ASN A 740 52.51 -104.05 101.90
N ILE A 741 53.04 -104.64 100.81
CA ILE A 741 53.56 -106.02 100.80
C ILE A 741 54.86 -106.11 101.63
N ASN A 742 54.92 -106.95 102.68
CA ASN A 742 56.07 -107.01 103.60
C ASN A 742 56.76 -108.39 103.64
N PRO A 743 58.06 -108.50 103.25
CA PRO A 743 58.79 -109.78 103.29
C PRO A 743 59.37 -110.17 104.66
N ALA A 744 59.56 -109.25 105.61
CA ALA A 744 60.30 -109.52 106.86
C ALA A 744 59.61 -110.57 107.76
N LEU A 745 58.27 -110.55 107.78
CA LEU A 745 57.43 -111.48 108.52
C LEU A 745 57.73 -112.97 108.24
N GLN A 746 58.12 -113.31 107.01
CA GLN A 746 58.41 -114.71 106.67
C GLN A 746 59.79 -115.17 107.19
N THR A 747 60.80 -114.28 107.21
CA THR A 747 62.11 -114.60 107.80
C THR A 747 62.00 -114.98 109.28
N ALA A 748 61.08 -114.37 110.02
CA ALA A 748 60.83 -114.75 111.41
C ALA A 748 60.32 -116.20 111.52
N LYS A 749 59.34 -116.60 110.69
CA LYS A 749 58.72 -117.94 110.72
C LYS A 749 59.72 -119.04 110.47
N ASP A 750 60.54 -118.87 109.43
CA ASP A 750 61.49 -119.89 108.99
C ASP A 750 62.56 -120.14 110.07
N ASN A 751 63.00 -119.09 110.78
CA ASN A 751 63.91 -119.20 111.93
C ASN A 751 63.25 -119.89 113.13
N ALA A 752 62.00 -119.54 113.44
CA ALA A 752 61.27 -120.08 114.58
C ALA A 752 61.01 -121.60 114.43
N ILE A 753 60.60 -122.06 113.25
CA ILE A 753 60.43 -123.49 112.95
C ILE A 753 61.73 -124.27 113.19
N LYS A 754 62.88 -123.71 112.79
CA LYS A 754 64.18 -124.35 113.00
C LYS A 754 64.52 -124.54 114.48
N ALA A 755 64.19 -123.58 115.34
CA ALA A 755 64.43 -123.69 116.78
C ALA A 755 63.60 -124.81 117.43
N ILE A 756 62.37 -125.04 116.95
CA ILE A 756 61.53 -126.17 117.35
C ILE A 756 62.16 -127.51 116.93
N ASP A 757 62.66 -127.61 115.69
CA ASP A 757 63.36 -128.81 115.21
C ASP A 757 64.67 -129.08 115.98
N ASP A 758 65.44 -128.05 116.34
CA ASP A 758 66.65 -128.22 117.14
C ASP A 758 66.32 -128.80 118.54
N ALA A 759 65.28 -128.28 119.21
CA ALA A 759 64.83 -128.75 120.52
C ALA A 759 64.30 -130.20 120.48
N LEU A 760 63.48 -130.54 119.47
CA LEU A 760 62.96 -131.88 119.23
C LEU A 760 64.07 -132.93 119.17
N ASN A 761 65.12 -132.64 118.40
CA ASN A 761 66.21 -133.57 118.19
C ASN A 761 67.10 -133.73 119.44
N ALA A 762 67.27 -132.66 120.23
CA ALA A 762 67.96 -132.75 121.52
C ALA A 762 67.22 -133.68 122.50
N LYS A 763 65.88 -133.58 122.59
CA LYS A 763 65.11 -134.36 123.56
C LYS A 763 65.06 -135.86 123.26
N LYS A 764 65.03 -136.25 121.98
CA LYS A 764 65.13 -137.67 121.58
C LYS A 764 66.45 -138.30 122.04
N ALA A 765 67.57 -137.60 121.91
CA ALA A 765 68.88 -138.09 122.35
C ALA A 765 68.99 -138.27 123.87
N GLU A 766 68.14 -137.60 124.67
CA GLU A 766 68.05 -137.81 126.12
C GLU A 766 67.25 -139.07 126.48
N ILE A 767 66.24 -139.41 125.67
CA ILE A 767 65.41 -140.63 125.83
C ILE A 767 66.21 -141.87 125.43
N ASP A 768 66.89 -141.85 124.27
CA ASP A 768 67.75 -142.94 123.76
C ASP A 768 68.87 -143.35 124.74
N ALA A 769 69.28 -142.45 125.64
CA ALA A 769 70.36 -142.66 126.60
C ALA A 769 69.91 -143.38 127.89
N ALA A 770 68.61 -143.53 128.13
CA ALA A 770 68.08 -144.10 129.36
C ALA A 770 67.87 -145.62 129.25
N ASN A 771 68.08 -146.33 130.36
CA ASN A 771 68.09 -147.80 130.41
C ASN A 771 66.66 -148.36 130.58
N LEU A 772 65.76 -147.92 129.70
CA LEU A 772 64.31 -148.15 129.69
C LEU A 772 63.93 -149.51 129.10
N THR A 773 62.66 -149.90 129.23
CA THR A 773 62.06 -150.88 128.31
C THR A 773 61.64 -150.19 127.01
N SER A 774 61.67 -150.91 125.89
CA SER A 774 61.31 -150.36 124.58
C SER A 774 59.84 -149.94 124.43
N ALA A 775 59.00 -150.12 125.45
CA ALA A 775 57.67 -149.52 125.52
C ALA A 775 57.72 -148.07 126.04
N GLU A 776 58.55 -147.80 127.05
CA GLU A 776 58.72 -146.47 127.67
C GLU A 776 59.51 -145.53 126.74
N GLU A 777 60.55 -146.05 126.08
CA GLU A 777 61.37 -145.38 125.06
C GLU A 777 60.52 -144.82 123.89
N ASN A 778 59.58 -145.63 123.37
CA ASN A 778 58.69 -145.24 122.27
C ASN A 778 57.62 -144.22 122.70
N GLU A 779 57.11 -144.32 123.92
CA GLU A 779 56.08 -143.39 124.43
C GLU A 779 56.65 -141.96 124.54
N LEU A 780 57.79 -141.81 125.23
CA LEU A 780 58.44 -140.50 125.42
C LEU A 780 58.86 -139.87 124.08
N THR A 781 59.32 -140.68 123.12
CA THR A 781 59.73 -140.22 121.79
C THR A 781 58.56 -139.64 120.98
N ASN A 782 57.38 -140.24 121.07
CA ASN A 782 56.17 -139.76 120.39
C ASN A 782 55.61 -138.49 121.04
N GLN A 783 55.70 -138.36 122.38
CA GLN A 783 55.32 -137.14 123.09
C GLN A 783 56.18 -135.95 122.63
N ALA A 784 57.50 -136.13 122.52
CA ALA A 784 58.41 -135.09 122.04
C ALA A 784 58.11 -134.65 120.59
N GLN A 785 57.83 -135.60 119.69
CA GLN A 785 57.43 -135.30 118.32
C GLN A 785 56.12 -134.50 118.25
N THR A 786 55.13 -134.89 119.05
CA THR A 786 53.80 -134.24 119.06
C THR A 786 53.86 -132.79 119.53
N ALA A 787 54.67 -132.50 120.56
CA ALA A 787 54.91 -131.13 121.03
C ALA A 787 55.56 -130.25 119.95
N ALA A 788 56.52 -130.80 119.20
CA ALA A 788 57.24 -130.08 118.16
C ALA A 788 56.35 -129.73 116.95
N ASP A 789 55.56 -130.68 116.44
CA ASP A 789 54.76 -130.42 115.25
C ASP A 789 53.61 -129.43 115.53
N THR A 790 53.05 -129.46 116.75
CA THR A 790 52.07 -128.47 117.23
C THR A 790 52.61 -127.04 117.17
N ALA A 791 53.84 -126.82 117.64
CA ALA A 791 54.45 -125.49 117.65
C ALA A 791 54.71 -124.93 116.24
N LYS A 792 55.02 -125.80 115.26
CA LYS A 792 55.24 -125.39 113.87
C LYS A 792 53.96 -124.91 113.19
N GLU A 793 52.79 -125.44 113.55
CA GLU A 793 51.51 -124.93 113.04
C GLU A 793 51.22 -123.52 113.58
N GLU A 794 51.42 -123.28 114.88
CA GLU A 794 51.24 -121.95 115.48
C GLU A 794 52.16 -120.89 114.84
N ILE A 795 53.45 -121.23 114.65
CA ILE A 795 54.43 -120.36 113.96
C ILE A 795 53.99 -120.02 112.53
N ASN A 796 53.49 -121.00 111.78
CA ASN A 796 53.02 -120.78 110.42
C ASN A 796 51.74 -119.93 110.36
N ALA A 797 50.85 -120.05 111.35
CA ALA A 797 49.61 -119.29 111.44
C ALA A 797 49.83 -117.81 111.83
N ALA A 798 50.88 -117.50 112.59
CA ALA A 798 51.18 -116.15 113.06
C ALA A 798 51.28 -115.11 111.91
N ASN A 799 50.77 -113.90 112.14
CA ASN A 799 50.69 -112.82 111.15
C ASN A 799 51.42 -111.53 111.57
N THR A 800 52.18 -111.58 112.67
CA THR A 800 53.19 -110.58 113.07
C THR A 800 54.47 -111.28 113.52
N GLU A 801 55.61 -110.59 113.46
CA GLU A 801 56.92 -111.15 113.86
C GLU A 801 56.97 -111.47 115.36
N GLU A 802 56.21 -110.74 116.19
CA GLU A 802 56.08 -111.00 117.62
C GLU A 802 55.26 -112.27 117.90
N ALA A 803 54.15 -112.49 117.19
CA ALA A 803 53.33 -113.70 117.33
C ALA A 803 54.10 -114.98 116.92
N VAL A 804 55.05 -114.86 115.99
CA VAL A 804 55.98 -115.93 115.62
C VAL A 804 56.94 -116.28 116.77
N ALA A 805 57.52 -115.27 117.42
CA ALA A 805 58.50 -115.47 118.49
C ALA A 805 57.88 -116.06 119.77
N ASP A 806 56.62 -115.74 120.07
CA ASP A 806 55.88 -116.31 121.20
C ASP A 806 55.58 -117.80 120.99
N ALA A 807 55.08 -118.16 119.80
CA ALA A 807 54.85 -119.56 119.40
C ALA A 807 56.14 -120.40 119.44
N GLN A 808 57.27 -119.83 119.00
CA GLN A 808 58.59 -120.45 119.12
C GLN A 808 58.93 -120.78 120.58
N SER A 809 58.79 -119.80 121.47
CA SER A 809 59.20 -119.93 122.88
C SER A 809 58.34 -120.96 123.63
N ARG A 810 57.02 -120.96 123.39
CA ARG A 810 56.09 -121.95 123.95
C ARG A 810 56.40 -123.36 123.46
N GLY A 811 56.72 -123.52 122.17
CA GLY A 811 57.02 -124.82 121.57
C GLY A 811 58.28 -125.50 122.09
N VAL A 812 59.39 -124.77 122.25
CA VAL A 812 60.63 -125.32 122.84
C VAL A 812 60.38 -125.84 124.26
N ALA A 813 59.75 -125.03 125.10
CA ALA A 813 59.48 -125.39 126.50
C ALA A 813 58.60 -126.64 126.64
N ALA A 814 57.63 -126.84 125.73
CA ALA A 814 56.77 -128.02 125.72
C ALA A 814 57.52 -129.34 125.39
N ILE A 815 58.60 -129.25 124.61
CA ILE A 815 59.46 -130.40 124.28
C ILE A 815 60.39 -130.72 125.46
N GLU A 816 61.02 -129.70 126.05
CA GLU A 816 62.00 -129.87 127.13
C GLU A 816 61.41 -130.52 128.41
N ALA A 817 60.11 -130.32 128.66
CA ALA A 817 59.41 -130.73 129.87
C ALA A 817 59.13 -132.25 130.05
N ILE A 818 59.54 -133.10 129.11
CA ILE A 818 59.28 -134.56 129.16
C ILE A 818 60.29 -135.28 130.09
N GLU A 819 59.81 -136.08 131.05
CA GLU A 819 60.64 -136.70 132.10
C GLU A 819 61.14 -138.13 131.76
N VAL A 820 62.21 -138.59 132.44
CA VAL A 820 62.85 -139.90 132.21
C VAL A 820 63.25 -140.56 133.56
N PRO A 821 62.81 -141.79 133.92
CA PRO A 821 62.76 -142.20 135.33
C PRO A 821 63.94 -143.06 135.87
N THR A 822 64.09 -143.05 137.20
CA THR A 822 64.71 -144.13 137.99
C THR A 822 63.75 -144.54 139.13
N ALA A 823 64.00 -145.66 139.82
CA ALA A 823 62.93 -146.45 140.43
C ALA A 823 62.13 -145.82 141.60
N SER A 824 60.79 -145.71 141.39
CA SER A 824 59.67 -145.91 142.35
C SER A 824 58.94 -144.70 143.01
N GLN A 825 57.74 -144.36 142.48
CA GLN A 825 56.56 -143.64 143.08
C GLN A 825 56.68 -142.11 143.42
N ASP A 826 55.64 -141.24 143.47
CA ASP A 826 54.15 -141.35 143.41
C ASP A 826 53.38 -140.02 143.02
N GLN A 827 52.17 -140.11 142.40
CA GLN A 827 50.91 -139.23 142.37
C GLN A 827 50.75 -137.66 142.04
N THR A 828 49.72 -137.31 141.20
CA THR A 828 48.58 -136.25 141.27
C THR A 828 48.47 -134.79 140.59
N ASP A 829 47.46 -134.57 139.68
CA ASP A 829 46.26 -133.62 139.48
C ASP A 829 46.13 -132.04 139.07
N ASP A 830 45.28 -131.66 138.02
CA ASP A 830 44.12 -130.63 137.79
C ASP A 830 44.03 -129.11 137.11
N ASN A 831 42.99 -128.80 136.21
CA ASN A 831 42.00 -127.60 135.91
C ASN A 831 41.98 -126.19 135.00
N THR A 832 40.83 -125.76 134.27
CA THR A 832 40.09 -124.41 133.82
C THR A 832 40.13 -123.41 132.48
N SER A 833 39.03 -122.67 131.94
CA SER A 833 38.94 -121.49 130.83
C SER A 833 37.53 -120.73 130.31
N ALA A 834 37.42 -119.54 129.53
CA ALA A 834 36.19 -118.74 128.83
C ALA A 834 36.42 -117.30 128.01
N THR A 835 35.60 -116.36 127.28
CA THR A 835 34.39 -116.08 126.27
C THR A 835 33.99 -114.54 125.74
N ASP A 836 33.23 -114.20 124.58
CA ASP A 836 32.26 -112.98 124.11
C ASP A 836 32.25 -112.06 122.71
N THR A 837 31.32 -111.01 122.41
CA THR A 837 30.76 -110.34 121.06
C THR A 837 30.18 -108.78 120.98
N THR A 838 29.46 -107.94 120.05
CA THR A 838 28.96 -107.54 118.57
C THR A 838 28.11 -106.13 118.40
N GLU A 839 27.47 -105.36 117.36
CA GLU A 839 27.42 -104.94 115.83
C GLU A 839 26.33 -103.79 115.21
N ASN A 840 26.42 -103.14 113.95
CA ASN A 840 25.48 -102.38 112.87
C ASN A 840 24.78 -100.86 112.85
N ASN A 841 24.12 -100.04 111.87
CA ASN A 841 23.72 -99.68 110.36
C ASN A 841 23.07 -98.17 110.09
N SER A 842 22.43 -97.40 109.07
CA SER A 842 21.84 -97.16 107.59
C SER A 842 21.42 -95.60 107.19
N SER A 843 20.76 -94.88 106.16
CA SER A 843 20.15 -94.73 104.69
C SER A 843 19.62 -93.20 104.29
N GLU A 844 18.98 -92.49 103.21
CA GLU A 844 18.40 -92.37 101.72
C GLU A 844 18.15 -90.82 101.16
N GLY A 845 17.50 -90.13 100.08
CA GLY A 845 16.51 -90.16 98.84
C GLY A 845 16.26 -88.79 97.90
N LYS A 846 15.37 -88.60 96.79
CA LYS A 846 15.28 -87.39 95.72
C LYS A 846 14.09 -87.12 94.58
N GLN A 847 13.87 -85.91 93.85
CA GLN A 847 13.43 -85.54 92.34
C GLN A 847 12.23 -84.53 91.74
N GLU A 848 12.42 -83.78 90.56
CA GLU A 848 11.64 -83.24 89.27
C GLU A 848 10.44 -82.15 88.92
N VAL A 849 10.36 -81.53 87.64
CA VAL A 849 9.20 -81.18 86.63
C VAL A 849 8.93 -79.75 85.84
N SER A 850 8.79 -79.71 84.45
CA SER A 850 7.95 -78.89 83.38
C SER A 850 7.87 -77.30 83.15
N GLN A 851 7.27 -76.55 82.11
CA GLN A 851 6.79 -76.60 80.64
C GLN A 851 6.23 -75.23 79.94
N ASN A 852 6.09 -75.13 78.56
CA ASN A 852 5.12 -74.37 77.62
C ASN A 852 5.45 -73.08 76.70
N SER A 853 4.50 -72.58 75.83
CA SER A 853 4.61 -71.86 74.48
C SER A 853 3.78 -70.51 74.31
N ASN A 854 3.44 -69.79 73.18
CA ASN A 854 3.33 -69.93 71.68
C ASN A 854 3.24 -68.53 70.86
N THR A 855 2.63 -68.42 69.63
CA THR A 855 2.65 -67.31 68.58
C THR A 855 1.24 -66.96 67.92
N GLN A 856 0.90 -66.18 66.83
CA GLN A 856 1.51 -65.46 65.64
C GLN A 856 0.48 -64.51 64.85
N GLY A 857 0.82 -63.72 63.77
CA GLY A 857 -0.13 -63.37 62.62
C GLY A 857 -0.31 -61.95 61.91
N ASN A 858 0.53 -61.59 60.89
CA ASN A 858 0.42 -60.75 59.62
C ASN A 858 -0.44 -59.45 59.26
N HIS A 859 0.26 -58.47 58.62
CA HIS A 859 -0.01 -57.54 57.45
C HIS A 859 -0.97 -56.27 57.33
N GLN A 860 -0.32 -55.12 57.01
CA GLN A 860 -0.56 -54.05 55.96
C GLN A 860 -1.50 -52.79 56.05
N LYS A 861 -0.84 -51.61 55.91
CA LYS A 861 -1.06 -50.48 54.93
C LYS A 861 -1.78 -49.13 55.29
N VAL A 862 -0.97 -48.16 55.76
CA VAL A 862 -0.77 -46.75 55.27
C VAL A 862 -1.83 -45.61 55.49
N THR A 863 -1.28 -44.40 55.74
CA THR A 863 -1.83 -43.01 55.74
C THR A 863 -2.80 -42.49 56.84
N LYS A 864 -2.28 -41.51 57.61
CA LYS A 864 -2.95 -40.36 58.24
C LYS A 864 -2.64 -39.10 57.38
N SER A 865 -3.12 -37.86 57.55
CA SER A 865 -4.12 -37.14 58.37
C SER A 865 -4.37 -35.78 57.67
N VAL A 866 -5.61 -35.31 57.43
CA VAL A 866 -6.49 -34.53 58.34
C VAL A 866 -6.00 -33.09 58.71
N ALA A 867 -6.30 -32.14 57.80
CA ALA A 867 -7.12 -30.93 58.00
C ALA A 867 -6.65 -29.64 58.76
N ASN A 868 -7.39 -28.56 58.45
CA ASN A 868 -7.64 -27.30 59.21
C ASN A 868 -6.60 -26.14 59.10
N THR A 869 -6.94 -24.83 59.08
CA THR A 869 -8.24 -24.09 59.25
C THR A 869 -8.23 -22.67 58.64
N HIS A 870 -9.41 -22.01 58.57
CA HIS A 870 -9.75 -20.58 58.26
C HIS A 870 -10.12 -20.26 56.79
N ASN A 871 -11.23 -19.58 56.39
CA ASN A 871 -12.15 -18.55 56.94
C ASN A 871 -11.59 -17.11 56.86
N GLY A 872 -12.15 -16.12 56.14
CA GLY A 872 -13.35 -15.97 55.28
C GLY A 872 -13.31 -14.59 54.55
N GLN A 873 -14.36 -13.93 54.03
CA GLN A 873 -15.81 -14.21 53.89
C GLN A 873 -16.50 -13.16 52.94
N LYS A 874 -17.65 -13.50 52.34
CA LYS A 874 -18.78 -12.62 51.89
C LYS A 874 -18.68 -11.59 50.71
N THR A 875 -19.41 -11.93 49.62
CA THR A 875 -20.39 -11.09 48.84
C THR A 875 -19.91 -9.85 48.03
N THR A 876 -20.60 -9.35 46.97
CA THR A 876 -22.01 -9.47 46.51
C THR A 876 -22.21 -9.68 45.00
N ASN A 877 -23.37 -10.25 44.65
CA ASN A 877 -24.10 -10.32 43.36
C ASN A 877 -23.88 -9.20 42.30
N ALA A 878 -23.92 -9.60 41.02
CA ALA A 878 -24.94 -9.17 40.03
C ALA A 878 -25.07 -10.21 38.89
N ASN A 879 -26.05 -10.10 37.98
CA ASN A 879 -26.44 -11.17 37.04
C ASN A 879 -26.99 -10.61 35.70
N LYS A 880 -26.93 -11.43 34.63
CA LYS A 880 -27.47 -11.24 33.26
C LYS A 880 -26.67 -10.23 32.38
N GLN A 881 -26.74 -10.26 31.04
CA GLN A 881 -27.62 -11.04 30.12
C GLN A 881 -26.98 -11.21 28.72
N ALA A 882 -27.27 -12.33 28.03
CA ALA A 882 -27.49 -12.48 26.56
C ALA A 882 -26.41 -12.00 25.53
N THR A 883 -26.31 -12.50 24.28
CA THR A 883 -26.78 -13.74 23.58
C THR A 883 -25.97 -13.86 22.28
N LEU A 884 -25.69 -15.09 21.82
CA LEU A 884 -25.43 -15.34 20.39
C LEU A 884 -26.77 -15.37 19.62
N PRO A 885 -26.79 -15.04 18.32
CA PRO A 885 -26.81 -16.14 17.35
C PRO A 885 -25.96 -15.91 16.08
N GLN A 886 -25.80 -16.97 15.29
CA GLN A 886 -25.18 -16.95 13.96
C GLN A 886 -26.21 -16.62 12.86
N THR A 887 -25.79 -15.85 11.86
CA THR A 887 -26.09 -16.08 10.43
C THR A 887 -24.86 -15.64 9.61
N GLY A 888 -24.55 -16.15 8.42
CA GLY A 888 -25.17 -17.28 7.71
C GLY A 888 -25.56 -16.94 6.27
N ASN A 889 -24.60 -16.91 5.33
CA ASN A 889 -24.86 -17.16 3.91
C ASN A 889 -23.58 -17.40 3.09
N GLU A 890 -23.55 -18.49 2.30
CA GLU A 890 -22.63 -18.67 1.17
C GLU A 890 -23.42 -18.53 -0.15
N ALA A 891 -22.87 -17.88 -1.17
CA ALA A 891 -23.53 -17.71 -2.47
C ALA A 891 -22.55 -17.66 -3.67
N ASN A 892 -21.65 -18.63 -3.74
CA ASN A 892 -21.21 -19.40 -4.92
C ASN A 892 -21.18 -18.75 -6.35
N ARG A 893 -20.12 -19.10 -7.12
CA ARG A 893 -19.89 -18.90 -8.59
C ARG A 893 -19.57 -17.45 -9.04
N GLY A 894 -18.51 -17.16 -9.80
CA GLY A 894 -17.33 -17.95 -10.21
C GLY A 894 -17.14 -18.09 -11.72
N MET A 895 -16.09 -17.47 -12.27
CA MET A 895 -15.46 -17.89 -13.55
C MET A 895 -14.03 -17.36 -13.69
N SER A 896 -13.24 -18.04 -14.53
CA SER A 896 -11.81 -17.77 -14.79
C SER A 896 -11.57 -16.47 -15.57
N LEU A 897 -10.46 -15.79 -15.27
CA LEU A 897 -9.71 -15.00 -16.25
C LEU A 897 -8.20 -15.25 -16.05
N ALA A 898 -7.42 -15.14 -17.12
CA ALA A 898 -6.04 -15.62 -17.16
C ALA A 898 -4.98 -14.52 -17.30
N GLY A 899 -3.78 -14.79 -16.79
CA GLY A 899 -2.55 -14.04 -17.09
C GLY A 899 -2.13 -12.98 -16.06
N LEU A 900 -0.87 -12.53 -16.05
CA LEU A 900 0.30 -13.08 -16.76
C LEU A 900 1.61 -12.56 -16.15
N ALA A 901 2.51 -13.44 -15.73
CA ALA A 901 3.89 -13.10 -15.33
C ALA A 901 4.79 -14.36 -15.28
N VAL A 902 6.08 -14.34 -15.64
CA VAL A 902 6.78 -13.52 -16.65
C VAL A 902 8.10 -14.21 -17.02
N ALA A 903 8.63 -13.95 -18.23
CA ALA A 903 9.98 -14.29 -18.74
C ALA A 903 10.41 -15.78 -18.80
N GLY A 904 11.02 -16.15 -19.94
CA GLY A 904 11.83 -17.37 -20.02
C GLY A 904 11.81 -18.09 -21.37
N LEU A 905 12.54 -17.56 -22.38
CA LEU A 905 13.36 -18.38 -23.30
C LEU A 905 14.24 -17.54 -24.24
N VAL A 906 15.27 -18.20 -24.79
CA VAL A 906 16.30 -17.66 -25.69
C VAL A 906 16.21 -18.40 -27.03
N GLY A 907 16.49 -17.72 -28.15
CA GLY A 907 17.10 -18.40 -29.32
C GLY A 907 16.53 -18.13 -30.72
N LEU A 908 17.24 -17.27 -31.47
CA LEU A 908 17.76 -17.50 -32.83
C LEU A 908 16.84 -17.76 -34.06
N VAL A 909 17.27 -17.17 -35.19
CA VAL A 909 16.84 -17.36 -36.61
C VAL A 909 15.41 -16.86 -36.94
N GLY A 910 15.16 -16.10 -38.03
CA GLY A 910 16.04 -15.51 -39.04
C GLY A 910 15.24 -14.90 -40.22
N LEU A 911 15.95 -14.49 -41.29
CA LEU A 911 15.44 -13.99 -42.60
C LEU A 911 14.77 -12.59 -42.67
N ALA A 912 15.60 -11.60 -43.00
CA ALA A 912 15.49 -10.74 -44.21
C ALA A 912 14.18 -10.01 -44.61
N ALA A 913 14.22 -8.68 -44.51
CA ALA A 913 13.78 -7.76 -45.57
C ALA A 913 14.69 -6.51 -45.58
N LYS A 914 14.91 -5.85 -46.74
CA LYS A 914 15.97 -4.82 -46.91
C LYS A 914 15.62 -3.74 -47.97
N PHE A 915 14.79 -2.77 -47.61
CA PHE A 915 14.57 -1.49 -48.31
C PHE A 915 14.05 -0.45 -47.29
N GLY A 916 14.27 0.87 -47.40
CA GLY A 916 15.13 1.59 -48.34
C GLY A 916 15.05 3.13 -48.20
N LYS A 917 16.18 3.78 -47.87
CA LYS A 917 16.57 5.20 -48.06
C LYS A 917 15.50 6.31 -48.33
N LYS A 918 15.70 7.40 -47.55
CA LYS A 918 15.68 8.84 -47.93
C LYS A 918 14.34 9.59 -48.13
N ASN A 919 14.37 10.85 -47.65
CA ASN A 919 13.71 12.07 -48.14
C ASN A 919 12.23 11.96 -48.57
N PHE A 920 11.31 12.62 -47.88
CA PHE A 920 11.33 14.07 -47.67
C PHE A 920 11.06 14.52 -46.22
#